data_AF-A0A2T7PY88-F1
#
_entry.id   AF-A0A2T7PY88-F1
#
_cell.length_a   1.000
_cell.length_b   1.000
_cell.length_c   1.000
_cell.angle_alpha   90.00
_cell.angle_beta   90.00
_cell.angle_gamma   90.00
#
_symmetry.space_group_name_H-M   'P 1'
#
loop_
_entity.id
_entity.type
_entity.pdbx_description
1 polymer ?
#
loop_
_entity_poly.entity_id
_entity_poly.type
_entity_poly.pdbx_seq_one_letter_code
_entity_poly.pdbx_strand_id
1 'polypeptide(L)'
;MEHYIQRCCIQLTNNIEETIRRGEKIDVKRVYGGYAMDVIAGTAFGVEVNSQKDLDHPFVRDAGTFLTDILYIGSYLLLLSKAVPVLVPFINFLVKHFFQPRGYKSFIRNVQRIKEERQLEENRNKKPDFLQLMMSCEENQSPNKDRMNVLSSVEVIAQASVFFFAGYESTASTLQFMAYLLALHPEVQEKIVREIKEQLGDEIPDHDGILKLKYLDSVIHETLRMYPSFYFTDRIASEEVTIKGVTIPKGAGVIIPIANVMRDPEYFPDPDNFIPERFYEGSVDPISFLAFGYGPRLCLGMRLSLLEVKMAMVHVLRRVKFLKTDDLQESLKMKPGYVLTIPDRVIAIKAVMRDVAATDLKVRKCREGTHCGRDCALKVLRMEHYIQRCCVQLTKNIEEIVRRGEKIDVKRVYGGYTMDVIAGTTFGIEVNSQKDLDHPFVRDAAGFLSDLGTQDKYLVVLAILSKVEVVAQALIFLSAGYETTASTLQYMAYCLALHPEVQEKMLREIKEQLGDEIPTYEGVSKLKYLDSVIHETQRMYNPVNSVNRVASEEVTIKGITIPKGAGVLIPITSVMMDQEYFPDPDKFIPERFYEGSINPISFLAFGFGPRLCIGMRLAQLEMKMAMVHVLRRVKFVKTDDLQDVFKIKPGSVFNIPDRVIAIKAVMRDVVATG
;
A
#
# COMPACT_ATOMS: atom_id res chain seq x y z
N MET A 1 -12.25 -2.33 -4.46
CA MET A 1 -11.22 -3.07 -5.23
C MET A 1 -11.56 -4.56 -5.30
N GLU A 2 -11.57 -5.29 -4.19
CA GLU A 2 -11.86 -6.74 -4.15
C GLU A 2 -13.17 -7.16 -4.85
N HIS A 3 -14.29 -6.46 -4.61
CA HIS A 3 -15.56 -6.71 -5.31
C HIS A 3 -15.44 -6.63 -6.84
N TYR A 4 -14.63 -5.70 -7.37
CA TYR A 4 -14.40 -5.59 -8.82
C TYR A 4 -13.60 -6.80 -9.33
N ILE A 5 -12.53 -7.18 -8.63
CA ILE A 5 -11.71 -8.34 -8.97
C ILE A 5 -12.58 -9.60 -8.95
N GLN A 6 -13.36 -9.82 -7.89
CA GLN A 6 -14.21 -10.99 -7.72
C GLN A 6 -15.28 -11.07 -8.82
N ARG A 7 -15.94 -9.96 -9.15
CA ARG A 7 -16.88 -9.91 -10.28
C ARG A 7 -16.20 -10.30 -11.60
N CYS A 8 -15.00 -9.76 -11.84
CA CYS A 8 -14.22 -10.11 -13.03
C CYS A 8 -13.82 -11.59 -13.04
N CYS A 9 -13.46 -12.18 -11.90
CA CYS A 9 -13.13 -13.60 -11.78
C CYS A 9 -14.33 -14.52 -12.07
N ILE A 10 -15.52 -14.15 -11.60
CA ILE A 10 -16.76 -14.89 -11.89
C ILE A 10 -17.05 -14.82 -13.39
N GLN A 11 -16.96 -13.63 -13.99
CA GLN A 11 -17.17 -13.45 -15.43
C GLN A 11 -16.16 -14.24 -16.26
N LEU A 12 -14.88 -14.21 -15.86
CA LEU A 12 -13.78 -14.97 -16.48
C LEU A 12 -14.10 -16.46 -16.48
N THR A 13 -14.51 -16.99 -15.33
CA THR A 13 -14.84 -18.41 -15.18
C THR A 13 -16.01 -18.78 -16.08
N ASN A 14 -17.09 -18.00 -16.07
CA ASN A 14 -18.26 -18.24 -16.93
C ASN A 14 -17.92 -18.23 -18.42
N ASN A 15 -17.04 -17.32 -18.87
CA ASN A 15 -16.61 -17.25 -20.26
C ASN A 15 -15.77 -18.47 -20.66
N ILE A 16 -14.92 -18.94 -19.76
CA ILE A 16 -14.16 -20.19 -19.97
C ILE A 16 -15.12 -21.39 -20.04
N GLU A 17 -16.10 -21.48 -19.14
CA GLU A 17 -17.12 -22.54 -19.17
C GLU A 17 -17.90 -22.56 -20.50
N GLU A 18 -18.27 -21.39 -21.02
CA GLU A 18 -18.97 -21.28 -22.30
C GLU A 18 -18.08 -21.75 -23.47
N THR A 19 -16.80 -21.38 -23.46
CA THR A 19 -15.81 -21.84 -24.45
C THR A 19 -15.66 -23.37 -24.41
N ILE A 20 -15.61 -23.95 -23.20
CA ILE A 20 -15.57 -25.41 -23.00
C ILE A 20 -16.82 -26.08 -23.56
N ARG A 21 -18.02 -25.52 -23.32
CA ARG A 21 -19.29 -26.06 -23.85
C ARG A 21 -19.34 -26.04 -25.38
N ARG A 22 -18.69 -25.08 -26.02
CA ARG A 22 -18.55 -25.01 -27.49
C ARG A 22 -17.52 -25.99 -28.05
N GLY A 23 -16.69 -26.59 -27.19
CA GLY A 23 -15.61 -27.50 -27.60
C GLY A 23 -14.41 -26.80 -28.24
N GLU A 24 -14.30 -25.48 -28.06
CA GLU A 24 -13.25 -24.65 -28.65
C GLU A 24 -11.98 -24.65 -27.78
N LYS A 25 -10.82 -24.36 -28.39
CA LYS A 25 -9.58 -24.10 -27.64
C LYS A 25 -9.63 -22.71 -27.03
N ILE A 26 -9.05 -22.56 -25.85
CA ILE A 26 -8.95 -21.29 -25.14
C ILE A 26 -7.66 -20.60 -25.59
N ASP A 27 -7.80 -19.46 -26.27
CA ASP A 27 -6.70 -18.50 -26.42
C ASP A 27 -6.43 -17.84 -25.07
N VAL A 28 -5.35 -18.26 -24.42
CA VAL A 28 -5.07 -17.90 -23.02
C VAL A 28 -4.74 -16.42 -22.90
N LYS A 29 -4.02 -15.84 -23.87
CA LYS A 29 -3.69 -14.40 -23.85
C LYS A 29 -4.95 -13.57 -23.97
N ARG A 30 -5.83 -13.96 -24.89
CA ARG A 30 -7.05 -13.22 -25.20
C ARG A 30 -8.01 -13.20 -24.01
N VAL A 31 -8.23 -14.35 -23.38
CA VAL A 31 -9.14 -14.48 -22.24
C VAL A 31 -8.62 -13.76 -21.00
N TYR A 32 -7.36 -14.01 -20.61
CA TYR A 32 -6.79 -13.35 -19.44
C TYR A 32 -6.44 -11.87 -19.67
N GLY A 33 -6.23 -11.45 -20.92
CA GLY A 33 -6.14 -10.05 -21.32
C GLY A 33 -7.43 -9.30 -21.02
N GLY A 34 -8.59 -9.80 -21.46
CA GLY A 34 -9.88 -9.20 -21.12
C GLY A 34 -10.10 -9.08 -19.62
N TYR A 35 -9.72 -10.10 -18.86
CA TYR A 35 -9.79 -10.08 -17.40
C TYR A 35 -8.91 -8.98 -16.78
N ALA A 36 -7.62 -8.95 -17.12
CA ALA A 36 -6.69 -7.96 -16.56
C ALA A 36 -7.12 -6.52 -16.91
N MET A 37 -7.69 -6.34 -18.11
CA MET A 37 -8.22 -5.07 -18.58
C MET A 37 -9.40 -4.57 -17.73
N ASP A 38 -10.39 -5.42 -17.48
CA ASP A 38 -11.56 -5.06 -16.68
C ASP A 38 -11.18 -4.79 -15.22
N VAL A 39 -10.21 -5.55 -14.70
CA VAL A 39 -9.71 -5.36 -13.35
C VAL A 39 -8.99 -4.02 -13.19
N ILE A 40 -8.03 -3.67 -14.06
CA ILE A 40 -7.32 -2.39 -13.93
C ILE A 40 -8.25 -1.19 -14.16
N ALA A 41 -9.17 -1.28 -15.12
CA ALA A 41 -10.16 -0.24 -15.37
C ALA A 41 -11.08 -0.01 -14.15
N GLY A 42 -11.58 -1.10 -13.54
CA GLY A 42 -12.45 -1.01 -12.37
C GLY A 42 -11.75 -0.59 -11.09
N THR A 43 -10.50 -1.03 -10.89
CA THR A 43 -9.77 -0.81 -9.62
C THR A 43 -9.00 0.52 -9.58
N ALA A 44 -8.36 0.92 -10.68
CA ALA A 44 -7.56 2.15 -10.73
C ALA A 44 -8.35 3.36 -11.25
N PHE A 45 -9.33 3.14 -12.13
CA PHE A 45 -10.09 4.21 -12.79
C PHE A 45 -11.58 4.23 -12.45
N GLY A 46 -12.06 3.27 -11.66
CA GLY A 46 -13.46 3.17 -11.24
C GLY A 46 -14.45 2.98 -12.39
N VAL A 47 -13.96 2.59 -13.57
CA VAL A 47 -14.72 2.44 -14.82
C VAL A 47 -15.01 0.97 -15.06
N GLU A 48 -16.26 0.66 -15.39
CA GLU A 48 -16.64 -0.69 -15.80
C GLU A 48 -16.49 -0.81 -17.30
N VAL A 49 -15.58 -1.70 -17.71
CA VAL A 49 -15.43 -2.13 -19.09
C VAL A 49 -15.86 -3.60 -19.15
N ASN A 50 -16.43 -4.03 -20.26
CA ASN A 50 -16.86 -5.41 -20.48
C ASN A 50 -15.92 -6.11 -21.46
N SER A 51 -14.62 -5.90 -21.27
CA SER A 51 -13.55 -6.36 -22.16
C SER A 51 -13.52 -7.87 -22.26
N GLN A 52 -13.97 -8.59 -21.23
CA GLN A 52 -14.03 -10.05 -21.25
C GLN A 52 -15.05 -10.63 -22.24
N LYS A 53 -16.13 -9.91 -22.57
CA LYS A 53 -17.13 -10.35 -23.57
C LYS A 53 -16.92 -9.69 -24.92
N ASP A 54 -16.47 -8.45 -24.93
CA ASP A 54 -16.17 -7.68 -26.14
C ASP A 54 -14.72 -7.19 -26.11
N LEU A 55 -13.83 -8.07 -26.56
CA LEU A 55 -12.39 -7.79 -26.65
C LEU A 55 -12.06 -6.81 -27.78
N ASP A 56 -12.98 -6.62 -28.72
CA ASP A 56 -12.87 -5.66 -29.82
C ASP A 56 -13.36 -4.26 -29.41
N HIS A 57 -13.78 -4.10 -28.15
CA HIS A 57 -14.14 -2.81 -27.59
C HIS A 57 -13.03 -1.78 -27.90
N PRO A 58 -13.36 -0.62 -28.50
CA PRO A 58 -12.38 0.31 -29.05
C PRO A 58 -11.27 0.69 -28.07
N PHE A 59 -11.60 0.84 -26.79
CA PHE A 59 -10.63 1.15 -25.74
C PHE A 59 -9.56 0.06 -25.55
N VAL A 60 -9.94 -1.21 -25.58
CA VAL A 60 -9.07 -2.38 -25.35
C VAL A 60 -8.17 -2.60 -26.56
N ARG A 61 -8.78 -2.58 -27.75
CA ARG A 61 -8.09 -2.70 -29.03
C ARG A 61 -7.08 -1.57 -29.24
N ASP A 62 -7.49 -0.33 -28.98
CA ASP A 62 -6.62 0.82 -29.18
C ASP A 62 -5.48 0.86 -28.13
N ALA A 63 -5.74 0.44 -26.88
CA ALA A 63 -4.71 0.27 -25.85
C ALA A 63 -3.70 -0.83 -26.21
N GLY A 64 -4.17 -1.99 -26.68
CA GLY A 64 -3.30 -3.09 -27.09
C GLY A 64 -2.48 -2.77 -28.35
N THR A 65 -3.07 -2.07 -29.32
CA THR A 65 -2.36 -1.62 -30.54
C THR A 65 -1.28 -0.60 -30.18
N PHE A 66 -1.63 0.38 -29.35
CA PHE A 66 -0.69 1.41 -28.90
C PHE A 66 0.49 0.81 -28.11
N LEU A 67 0.21 -0.14 -27.22
CA LEU A 67 1.24 -0.84 -26.45
C LEU A 67 2.16 -1.66 -27.37
N THR A 68 1.61 -2.37 -28.35
CA THR A 68 2.40 -3.17 -29.31
C THR A 68 3.33 -2.29 -30.15
N ASP A 69 2.83 -1.15 -30.64
CA ASP A 69 3.63 -0.21 -31.45
C ASP A 69 4.74 0.44 -30.59
N ILE A 70 4.47 0.80 -29.32
CA ILE A 70 5.51 1.30 -28.39
C ILE A 70 6.57 0.23 -28.10
N LEU A 71 6.16 -0.99 -27.79
CA LEU A 71 7.07 -2.05 -27.37
C LEU A 71 7.90 -2.63 -28.53
N TYR A 72 7.46 -2.44 -29.77
CA TYR A 72 8.15 -2.92 -30.97
C TYR A 72 8.93 -1.83 -31.71
N ILE A 73 8.30 -0.71 -32.07
CA ILE A 73 8.98 0.39 -32.80
C ILE A 73 9.79 1.23 -31.82
N GLY A 74 9.23 1.48 -30.63
CA GLY A 74 9.91 2.22 -29.58
C GLY A 74 11.14 1.51 -29.03
N SER A 75 11.19 0.18 -29.01
CA SER A 75 12.37 -0.56 -28.53
C SER A 75 13.61 -0.34 -29.40
N TYR A 76 13.48 -0.39 -30.73
CA TYR A 76 14.59 -0.11 -31.65
C TYR A 76 15.01 1.36 -31.60
N LEU A 77 14.06 2.30 -31.54
CA LEU A 77 14.38 3.73 -31.42
C LEU A 77 14.98 4.09 -30.06
N LEU A 78 14.59 3.41 -28.98
CA LEU A 78 15.16 3.57 -27.64
C LEU A 78 16.56 2.94 -27.54
N LEU A 79 16.80 1.81 -28.19
CA LEU A 79 18.14 1.24 -28.32
C LEU A 79 19.05 2.15 -29.16
N LEU A 80 18.55 2.68 -30.28
CA LEU A 80 19.27 3.63 -31.12
C LEU A 80 19.58 4.94 -30.37
N SER A 81 18.63 5.44 -29.58
CA SER A 81 18.82 6.66 -28.78
C SER A 81 19.84 6.48 -27.64
N LYS A 82 19.92 5.28 -27.07
CA LYS A 82 20.95 4.90 -26.10
C LYS A 82 22.33 4.70 -26.74
N ALA A 83 22.37 4.10 -27.94
CA ALA A 83 23.63 3.83 -28.66
C ALA A 83 24.23 5.10 -29.30
N VAL A 84 23.39 6.02 -29.78
CA VAL A 84 23.80 7.27 -30.44
C VAL A 84 22.99 8.45 -29.88
N PRO A 85 23.33 8.95 -28.68
CA PRO A 85 22.57 10.04 -28.03
C PRO A 85 22.49 11.33 -28.85
N VAL A 86 23.46 11.57 -29.72
CA VAL A 86 23.49 12.73 -30.64
C VAL A 86 22.29 12.73 -31.59
N LEU A 87 21.72 11.56 -31.92
CA LEU A 87 20.55 11.46 -32.80
C LEU A 87 19.22 11.63 -32.05
N VAL A 88 19.20 11.73 -30.72
CA VAL A 88 17.97 11.88 -29.93
C VAL A 88 17.06 13.02 -30.42
N PRO A 89 17.55 14.24 -30.72
CA PRO A 89 16.68 15.31 -31.23
C PRO A 89 16.03 14.96 -32.57
N PHE A 90 16.76 14.28 -33.45
CA PHE A 90 16.27 13.83 -34.75
C PHE A 90 15.28 12.67 -34.63
N ILE A 91 15.55 11.71 -33.75
CA ILE A 91 14.62 10.60 -33.43
C ILE A 91 13.31 11.17 -32.86
N ASN A 92 13.39 12.13 -31.93
CA ASN A 92 12.21 12.81 -31.38
C ASN A 92 11.39 13.53 -32.45
N PHE A 93 12.06 14.20 -33.40
CA PHE A 93 11.40 14.80 -34.56
C PHE A 93 10.68 13.75 -35.42
N LEU A 94 11.34 12.65 -35.76
CA LEU A 94 10.75 11.58 -36.56
C LEU A 94 9.55 10.93 -35.86
N VAL A 95 9.64 10.62 -34.57
CA VAL A 95 8.55 10.04 -33.79
C VAL A 95 7.35 10.98 -33.71
N LYS A 96 7.60 12.27 -33.48
CA LYS A 96 6.54 13.28 -33.35
C LYS A 96 5.78 13.50 -34.66
N HIS A 97 6.47 13.47 -35.79
CA HIS A 97 5.91 13.88 -37.08
C HIS A 97 5.53 12.73 -38.02
N PHE A 98 6.21 11.58 -37.95
CA PHE A 98 6.06 10.49 -38.92
C PHE A 98 5.69 9.14 -38.29
N PHE A 99 6.09 8.88 -37.05
CA PHE A 99 5.91 7.57 -36.40
C PHE A 99 5.05 7.63 -35.12
N GLN A 100 3.97 8.43 -35.12
CA GLN A 100 3.02 8.37 -33.99
C GLN A 100 2.40 6.97 -33.91
N PRO A 101 2.49 6.27 -32.76
CA PRO A 101 1.92 4.94 -32.59
C PRO A 101 0.42 4.92 -32.93
N ARG A 102 -0.04 3.85 -33.58
CA ARG A 102 -1.47 3.68 -33.86
C ARG A 102 -2.23 3.54 -32.54
N GLY A 103 -3.44 4.10 -32.46
CA GLY A 103 -4.24 4.09 -31.23
C GLY A 103 -3.87 5.16 -30.19
N TYR A 104 -2.68 5.78 -30.24
CA TYR A 104 -2.23 6.80 -29.26
C TYR A 104 -3.27 7.91 -29.02
N LYS A 105 -3.72 8.57 -30.10
CA LYS A 105 -4.69 9.67 -30.00
C LYS A 105 -6.04 9.23 -29.42
N SER A 106 -6.48 8.02 -29.75
CA SER A 106 -7.75 7.45 -29.27
C SER A 106 -7.65 7.08 -27.80
N PHE A 107 -6.57 6.40 -27.41
CA PHE A 107 -6.31 6.00 -26.04
C PHE A 107 -6.20 7.21 -25.09
N ILE A 108 -5.36 8.20 -25.44
CA ILE A 108 -5.22 9.43 -24.65
C ILE A 108 -6.55 10.17 -24.53
N ARG A 109 -7.35 10.23 -25.61
CA ARG A 109 -8.69 10.83 -25.58
C ARG A 109 -9.63 10.09 -24.63
N ASN A 110 -9.57 8.76 -24.57
CA ASN A 110 -10.38 7.98 -23.65
C ASN A 110 -9.98 8.21 -22.18
N VAL A 111 -8.68 8.25 -21.87
CA VAL A 111 -8.20 8.60 -20.52
C VAL A 111 -8.61 10.01 -20.14
N GLN A 112 -8.51 10.96 -21.08
CA GLN A 112 -8.96 12.34 -20.91
C GLN A 112 -10.47 12.42 -20.64
N ARG A 113 -11.30 11.68 -21.40
CA ARG A 113 -12.75 11.60 -21.19
C ARG A 113 -13.09 11.06 -19.81
N ILE A 114 -12.44 9.97 -19.37
CA ILE A 114 -12.65 9.39 -18.03
C ILE A 114 -12.34 10.43 -16.94
N LYS A 115 -11.26 11.20 -17.12
CA LYS A 115 -10.90 12.29 -16.21
C LYS A 115 -11.95 13.40 -16.21
N GLU A 116 -12.40 13.85 -17.37
CA GLU A 116 -13.42 14.91 -17.53
C GLU A 116 -14.76 14.50 -16.90
N GLU A 117 -15.23 13.27 -17.18
CA GLU A 117 -16.43 12.71 -16.56
C GLU A 117 -16.32 12.70 -15.04
N ARG A 118 -15.15 12.32 -14.51
CA ARG A 118 -14.90 12.31 -13.06
C ARG A 118 -14.86 13.72 -12.44
N GLN A 119 -14.51 14.75 -13.21
CA GLN A 119 -14.57 16.15 -12.74
C GLN A 119 -16.02 16.64 -12.61
N LEU A 120 -16.91 16.15 -13.47
CA LEU A 120 -18.33 16.52 -13.51
C LEU A 120 -19.17 15.78 -12.44
N GLU A 121 -18.68 14.67 -11.89
CA GLU A 121 -19.34 13.94 -10.80
C GLU A 121 -19.42 14.79 -9.51
N GLU A 122 -20.58 14.77 -8.86
CA GLU A 122 -20.75 15.38 -7.53
C GLU A 122 -19.80 14.74 -6.51
N ASN A 123 -19.26 15.54 -5.58
CA ASN A 123 -18.24 15.09 -4.61
C ASN A 123 -18.62 13.84 -3.79
N ARG A 124 -19.92 13.55 -3.63
CA ARG A 124 -20.42 12.35 -2.93
C ARG A 124 -20.25 11.04 -3.72
N ASN A 125 -20.03 11.11 -5.03
CA ASN A 125 -19.92 9.94 -5.92
C ASN A 125 -18.46 9.63 -6.32
N LYS A 126 -17.50 10.50 -5.94
CA LYS A 126 -16.09 10.35 -6.29
C LYS A 126 -15.46 9.20 -5.50
N LYS A 127 -15.17 8.10 -6.21
CA LYS A 127 -14.51 6.93 -5.62
C LYS A 127 -13.03 7.26 -5.29
N PRO A 128 -12.50 6.87 -4.12
CA PRO A 128 -11.09 7.05 -3.76
C PRO A 128 -10.21 6.01 -4.49
N ASP A 129 -10.09 6.15 -5.80
CA ASP A 129 -9.27 5.32 -6.68
C ASP A 129 -7.99 6.03 -7.12
N PHE A 130 -7.16 5.34 -7.89
CA PHE A 130 -5.85 5.84 -8.31
C PHE A 130 -5.96 7.12 -9.16
N LEU A 131 -6.96 7.19 -10.04
CA LEU A 131 -7.26 8.38 -10.82
C LEU A 131 -7.61 9.58 -9.93
N GLN A 132 -8.47 9.37 -8.93
CA GLN A 132 -8.86 10.42 -8.00
C GLN A 132 -7.67 10.96 -7.18
N LEU A 133 -6.73 10.10 -6.80
CA LEU A 133 -5.49 10.49 -6.13
C LEU A 133 -4.62 11.39 -7.03
N MET A 134 -4.42 11.02 -8.30
CA MET A 134 -3.63 11.85 -9.23
C MET A 134 -4.30 13.20 -9.51
N MET A 135 -5.63 13.22 -9.65
CA MET A 135 -6.39 14.46 -9.83
C MET A 135 -6.31 15.39 -8.62
N SER A 136 -6.25 14.85 -7.40
CA SER A 136 -6.09 15.64 -6.17
C SER A 136 -4.71 16.32 -6.04
N CYS A 137 -3.75 15.90 -6.85
CA CYS A 137 -2.42 16.49 -6.98
C CYS A 137 -2.33 17.45 -8.18
N GLU A 138 -3.42 17.73 -8.91
CA GLU A 138 -3.37 18.56 -10.12
C GLU A 138 -3.26 20.07 -9.82
N GLU A 139 -2.48 20.78 -10.64
CA GLU A 139 -2.16 22.23 -10.50
C GLU A 139 -3.39 23.13 -10.34
N ASN A 140 -4.43 22.90 -11.16
CA ASN A 140 -5.65 23.72 -11.15
C ASN A 140 -6.58 23.47 -9.94
N GLN A 141 -6.28 22.48 -9.10
CA GLN A 141 -7.06 22.14 -7.89
C GLN A 141 -6.29 22.43 -6.59
N SER A 142 -5.06 22.96 -6.67
CA SER A 142 -4.18 23.17 -5.52
C SER A 142 -3.57 24.58 -5.52
N PRO A 143 -4.25 25.61 -4.97
CA PRO A 143 -3.73 26.98 -4.97
C PRO A 143 -2.49 27.21 -4.08
N ASN A 144 -2.08 26.22 -3.26
CA ASN A 144 -1.13 26.48 -2.17
C ASN A 144 -0.25 25.27 -1.76
N LYS A 145 0.22 24.44 -2.70
CA LYS A 145 1.18 23.34 -2.42
C LYS A 145 2.53 23.60 -3.10
N ASP A 146 3.62 23.23 -2.44
CA ASP A 146 4.98 23.23 -2.98
C ASP A 146 5.02 22.60 -4.39
N ARG A 147 5.75 23.22 -5.31
CA ARG A 147 5.91 22.79 -6.73
C ARG A 147 6.29 21.32 -6.91
N MET A 148 6.78 20.65 -5.88
CA MET A 148 7.24 19.25 -5.90
C MET A 148 6.11 18.21 -5.84
N ASN A 149 4.87 18.60 -5.49
CA ASN A 149 3.71 17.71 -5.34
C ASN A 149 2.56 18.03 -6.30
N VAL A 150 2.83 18.79 -7.35
CA VAL A 150 1.83 19.25 -8.31
C VAL A 150 2.05 18.54 -9.64
N LEU A 151 1.02 17.86 -10.13
CA LEU A 151 0.99 17.24 -11.44
C LEU A 151 0.27 18.17 -12.41
N SER A 152 0.86 18.39 -13.58
CA SER A 152 0.12 18.96 -14.71
C SER A 152 -0.94 17.98 -15.21
N SER A 153 -1.96 18.49 -15.91
CA SER A 153 -2.98 17.64 -16.56
C SER A 153 -2.35 16.55 -17.43
N VAL A 154 -1.27 16.90 -18.15
CA VAL A 154 -0.53 16.00 -19.02
C VAL A 154 0.17 14.90 -18.23
N GLU A 155 0.77 15.22 -17.08
CA GLU A 155 1.41 14.24 -16.21
C GLU A 155 0.39 13.27 -15.60
N VAL A 156 -0.79 13.75 -15.19
CA VAL A 156 -1.88 12.88 -14.71
C VAL A 156 -2.29 11.86 -15.78
N ILE A 157 -2.48 12.31 -17.02
CA ILE A 157 -2.83 11.43 -18.15
C ILE A 157 -1.70 10.45 -18.48
N ALA A 158 -0.44 10.91 -18.41
CA ALA A 158 0.72 10.08 -18.68
C ALA A 158 0.86 8.96 -17.62
N GLN A 159 0.73 9.30 -16.33
CA GLN A 159 0.78 8.31 -15.26
C GLN A 159 -0.41 7.34 -15.35
N ALA A 160 -1.62 7.84 -15.57
CA ALA A 160 -2.79 6.99 -15.83
C ALA A 160 -2.54 5.96 -16.94
N SER A 161 -1.94 6.41 -18.04
CA SER A 161 -1.58 5.53 -19.17
C SER A 161 -0.60 4.42 -18.76
N VAL A 162 0.45 4.76 -17.99
CA VAL A 162 1.44 3.78 -17.52
C VAL A 162 0.81 2.70 -16.63
N PHE A 163 -0.04 3.10 -15.67
CA PHE A 163 -0.71 2.14 -14.77
C PHE A 163 -1.65 1.21 -15.54
N PHE A 164 -2.32 1.74 -16.55
CA PHE A 164 -3.21 0.95 -17.40
C PHE A 164 -2.44 -0.16 -18.13
N PHE A 165 -1.31 0.16 -18.78
CA PHE A 165 -0.48 -0.85 -19.45
C PHE A 165 0.17 -1.83 -18.49
N ALA A 166 0.68 -1.33 -17.36
CA ALA A 166 1.32 -2.17 -16.36
C ALA A 166 0.35 -3.21 -15.80
N GLY A 167 -0.88 -2.81 -15.45
CA GLY A 167 -1.89 -3.70 -14.90
C GLY A 167 -2.47 -4.68 -15.93
N TYR A 168 -2.61 -4.27 -17.19
CA TYR A 168 -3.14 -5.12 -18.25
C TYR A 168 -2.13 -6.20 -18.70
N GLU A 169 -0.98 -5.79 -19.21
CA GLU A 169 -0.13 -6.69 -20.00
C GLU A 169 0.63 -7.68 -19.13
N SER A 170 1.18 -7.22 -17.99
CA SER A 170 1.99 -8.05 -17.09
C SER A 170 1.16 -9.14 -16.40
N THR A 171 -0.04 -8.79 -15.91
CA THR A 171 -0.96 -9.73 -15.27
C THR A 171 -1.48 -10.76 -16.28
N ALA A 172 -1.90 -10.33 -17.48
CA ALA A 172 -2.38 -11.23 -18.52
C ALA A 172 -1.29 -12.22 -18.98
N SER A 173 -0.05 -11.75 -19.15
CA SER A 173 1.06 -12.62 -19.55
C SER A 173 1.43 -13.63 -18.45
N THR A 174 1.41 -13.22 -17.18
CA THR A 174 1.64 -14.13 -16.05
C THR A 174 0.58 -15.23 -15.99
N LEU A 175 -0.70 -14.88 -16.12
CA LEU A 175 -1.82 -15.85 -16.13
C LEU A 175 -1.74 -16.80 -17.33
N GLN A 176 -1.35 -16.30 -18.50
CA GLN A 176 -1.11 -17.11 -19.69
C GLN A 176 -0.01 -18.15 -19.46
N PHE A 177 1.17 -17.74 -18.98
CA PHE A 177 2.27 -18.68 -18.75
C PHE A 177 1.95 -19.68 -17.64
N MET A 178 1.21 -19.25 -16.63
CA MET A 178 0.74 -20.14 -15.56
C MET A 178 -0.23 -21.20 -16.10
N ALA A 179 -1.22 -20.81 -16.90
CA ALA A 179 -2.15 -21.76 -17.49
C ALA A 179 -1.46 -22.73 -18.47
N TYR A 180 -0.46 -22.25 -19.23
CA TYR A 180 0.41 -23.09 -20.04
C TYR A 180 1.16 -24.14 -19.22
N LEU A 181 1.86 -23.72 -18.15
CA LEU A 181 2.61 -24.63 -17.27
C LEU A 181 1.68 -25.63 -16.58
N LEU A 182 0.51 -25.18 -16.10
CA LEU A 182 -0.47 -26.06 -15.45
C LEU A 182 -1.12 -27.06 -16.42
N ALA A 183 -1.21 -26.75 -17.71
CA ALA A 183 -1.67 -27.69 -18.73
C ALA A 183 -0.63 -28.80 -18.99
N LEU A 184 0.67 -28.48 -18.88
CA LEU A 184 1.78 -29.43 -18.99
C LEU A 184 2.00 -30.26 -17.72
N HIS A 185 1.65 -29.71 -16.56
CA HIS A 185 1.87 -30.30 -15.23
C HIS A 185 0.56 -30.55 -14.47
N PRO A 186 -0.23 -31.57 -14.89
CA PRO A 186 -1.52 -31.88 -14.26
C PRO A 186 -1.39 -32.20 -12.77
N GLU A 187 -0.28 -32.81 -12.33
CA GLU A 187 0.03 -33.12 -10.94
C GLU A 187 0.11 -31.88 -10.04
N VAL A 188 0.76 -30.81 -10.53
CA VAL A 188 0.83 -29.51 -9.84
C VAL A 188 -0.57 -28.90 -9.77
N GLN A 189 -1.32 -28.98 -10.86
CA GLN A 189 -2.69 -28.48 -10.93
C GLN A 189 -3.60 -29.15 -9.89
N GLU A 190 -3.52 -30.48 -9.72
CA GLU A 190 -4.31 -31.19 -8.70
C GLU A 190 -3.88 -30.85 -7.27
N LYS A 191 -2.59 -30.59 -7.04
CA LYS A 191 -2.08 -30.17 -5.72
C LYS A 191 -2.60 -28.79 -5.32
N ILE A 192 -2.69 -27.85 -6.26
CA ILE A 192 -3.33 -26.54 -6.04
C ILE A 192 -4.81 -26.72 -5.68
N VAL A 193 -5.55 -27.54 -6.44
CA VAL A 193 -6.98 -27.75 -6.19
C VAL A 193 -7.23 -28.39 -4.83
N ARG A 194 -6.36 -29.31 -4.41
CA ARG A 194 -6.39 -29.88 -3.05
C ARG A 194 -6.17 -28.81 -1.98
N GLU A 195 -5.14 -27.96 -2.14
CA GLU A 195 -4.89 -26.85 -1.21
C GLU A 195 -6.09 -25.89 -1.13
N ILE A 196 -6.69 -25.55 -2.27
CA ILE A 196 -7.90 -24.70 -2.32
C ILE A 196 -9.04 -25.35 -1.53
N LYS A 197 -9.29 -26.65 -1.74
CA LYS A 197 -10.37 -27.37 -1.04
C LYS A 197 -10.12 -27.44 0.46
N GLU A 198 -8.88 -27.69 0.88
CA GLU A 198 -8.50 -27.80 2.29
C GLU A 198 -8.57 -26.45 3.02
N GLN A 199 -8.11 -25.37 2.39
CA GLN A 199 -8.00 -24.05 3.04
C GLN A 199 -9.27 -23.20 2.91
N LEU A 200 -10.03 -23.36 1.82
CA LEU A 200 -11.17 -22.48 1.48
C LEU A 200 -12.49 -23.23 1.34
N GLY A 201 -12.49 -24.56 1.23
CA GLY A 201 -13.69 -25.34 0.94
C GLY A 201 -14.42 -24.85 -0.31
N ASP A 202 -15.75 -24.77 -0.22
CA ASP A 202 -16.64 -24.30 -1.29
C ASP A 202 -17.02 -22.81 -1.16
N GLU A 203 -16.45 -22.09 -0.19
CA GLU A 203 -16.74 -20.68 0.03
C GLU A 203 -16.10 -19.80 -1.04
N ILE A 204 -16.75 -18.69 -1.39
CA ILE A 204 -16.16 -17.68 -2.28
C ILE A 204 -14.86 -17.17 -1.64
N PRO A 205 -13.73 -17.16 -2.37
CA PRO A 205 -12.46 -16.72 -1.81
C PRO A 205 -12.53 -15.22 -1.48
N ASP A 206 -12.20 -14.88 -0.24
CA ASP A 206 -11.90 -13.51 0.17
C ASP A 206 -10.38 -13.29 0.26
N HIS A 207 -9.96 -12.04 0.42
CA HIS A 207 -8.55 -11.68 0.51
C HIS A 207 -7.78 -12.52 1.54
N ASP A 208 -8.35 -12.76 2.72
CA ASP A 208 -7.66 -13.46 3.81
C ASP A 208 -7.57 -14.97 3.55
N GLY A 209 -8.58 -15.55 2.90
CA GLY A 209 -8.52 -16.91 2.39
C GLY A 209 -7.39 -17.09 1.37
N ILE A 210 -7.29 -16.19 0.38
CA ILE A 210 -6.25 -16.27 -0.66
C ILE A 210 -4.83 -16.24 -0.10
N LEU A 211 -4.59 -15.51 1.00
CA LEU A 211 -3.28 -15.46 1.64
C LEU A 211 -2.83 -16.81 2.23
N LYS A 212 -3.76 -17.73 2.51
CA LYS A 212 -3.44 -19.06 3.07
C LYS A 212 -2.91 -20.05 2.02
N LEU A 213 -3.10 -19.77 0.73
CA LEU A 213 -2.73 -20.64 -0.39
C LEU A 213 -1.23 -20.51 -0.72
N LYS A 214 -0.39 -21.16 0.07
CA LYS A 214 1.07 -21.09 -0.01
C LYS A 214 1.63 -21.84 -1.22
N TYR A 215 1.04 -22.97 -1.58
CA TYR A 215 1.46 -23.73 -2.74
C TYR A 215 1.07 -23.01 -4.03
N LEU A 216 -0.14 -22.44 -4.10
CA LEU A 216 -0.51 -21.55 -5.21
C LEU A 216 0.47 -20.36 -5.35
N ASP A 217 0.86 -19.75 -4.24
CA ASP A 217 1.89 -18.70 -4.24
C ASP A 217 3.21 -19.19 -4.84
N SER A 218 3.66 -20.38 -4.45
CA SER A 218 4.89 -21.00 -4.95
C SER A 218 4.85 -21.27 -6.46
N VAL A 219 3.69 -21.71 -6.98
CA VAL A 219 3.44 -21.94 -8.41
C VAL A 219 3.49 -20.62 -9.20
N ILE A 220 2.95 -19.53 -8.64
CA ILE A 220 3.04 -18.20 -9.25
C ILE A 220 4.49 -17.73 -9.31
N HIS A 221 5.24 -17.88 -8.23
CA HIS A 221 6.66 -17.50 -8.19
C HIS A 221 7.50 -18.32 -9.17
N GLU A 222 7.29 -19.64 -9.27
CA GLU A 222 7.99 -20.47 -10.25
C GLU A 222 7.60 -20.12 -11.69
N THR A 223 6.34 -19.76 -11.94
CA THR A 223 5.90 -19.25 -13.25
C THR A 223 6.66 -17.97 -13.61
N LEU A 224 6.74 -17.02 -12.67
CA LEU A 224 7.44 -15.75 -12.86
C LEU A 224 8.96 -15.91 -12.99
N ARG A 225 9.55 -16.92 -12.34
CA ARG A 225 10.96 -17.28 -12.51
C ARG A 225 11.24 -17.77 -13.93
N MET A 226 10.42 -18.70 -14.42
CA MET A 226 10.57 -19.29 -15.75
C MET A 226 10.23 -18.30 -16.87
N TYR A 227 9.20 -17.48 -16.68
CA TYR A 227 8.69 -16.53 -17.67
C TYR A 227 8.44 -15.15 -17.04
N PRO A 228 9.49 -14.42 -16.67
CA PRO A 228 9.34 -13.07 -16.13
C PRO A 228 8.75 -12.15 -17.19
N SER A 229 7.90 -11.20 -16.78
CA SER A 229 7.33 -10.22 -17.74
C SER A 229 8.41 -9.41 -18.47
N PHE A 230 9.53 -9.11 -17.81
CA PHE A 230 10.66 -8.35 -18.34
C PHE A 230 11.95 -9.17 -18.29
N TYR A 231 12.75 -9.15 -19.36
CA TYR A 231 14.02 -9.88 -19.42
C TYR A 231 15.18 -9.21 -18.67
N PHE A 232 15.12 -7.88 -18.52
CA PHE A 232 16.17 -7.10 -17.88
C PHE A 232 15.60 -5.83 -17.24
N THR A 233 16.39 -5.21 -16.35
CA THR A 233 16.19 -3.84 -15.89
C THR A 233 17.51 -3.08 -15.97
N ASP A 234 17.49 -1.76 -16.00
CA ASP A 234 18.68 -0.93 -16.16
C ASP A 234 18.79 0.18 -15.11
N ARG A 235 20.02 0.63 -14.86
CA ARG A 235 20.36 1.80 -14.04
C ARG A 235 21.41 2.64 -14.77
N ILE A 236 21.48 3.93 -14.43
CA ILE A 236 22.58 4.82 -14.85
C ILE A 236 23.37 5.16 -13.60
N ALA A 237 24.69 4.96 -13.65
CA ALA A 237 25.58 5.35 -12.58
C ALA A 237 25.59 6.89 -12.44
N SER A 238 25.11 7.42 -11.33
CA SER A 238 25.11 8.86 -11.06
C SER A 238 26.51 9.41 -10.77
N GLU A 239 27.42 8.53 -10.36
CA GLU A 239 28.81 8.78 -10.05
C GLU A 239 29.65 7.54 -10.33
N GLU A 240 30.97 7.68 -10.25
CA GLU A 240 31.87 6.53 -10.34
C GLU A 240 31.79 5.71 -9.05
N VAL A 241 31.59 4.41 -9.18
CA VAL A 241 31.44 3.51 -8.03
C VAL A 241 32.16 2.19 -8.27
N THR A 242 32.85 1.68 -7.25
CA THR A 242 33.47 0.35 -7.30
C THR A 242 32.63 -0.64 -6.49
N ILE A 243 32.10 -1.67 -7.16
CA ILE A 243 31.28 -2.72 -6.56
C ILE A 243 31.97 -4.07 -6.77
N LYS A 244 32.30 -4.77 -5.67
CA LYS A 244 33.01 -6.07 -5.70
C LYS A 244 34.26 -6.07 -6.60
N GLY A 245 35.02 -4.97 -6.60
CA GLY A 245 36.24 -4.82 -7.41
C GLY A 245 36.01 -4.39 -8.87
N VAL A 246 34.77 -4.19 -9.31
CA VAL A 246 34.45 -3.65 -10.64
C VAL A 246 34.14 -2.16 -10.52
N THR A 247 34.92 -1.32 -11.19
CA THR A 247 34.70 0.12 -11.26
C THR A 247 33.74 0.46 -12.40
N ILE A 248 32.63 1.12 -12.06
CA ILE A 248 31.59 1.56 -12.99
C ILE A 248 31.69 3.09 -13.08
N PRO A 249 32.02 3.66 -14.25
CA PRO A 249 32.20 5.10 -14.38
C PRO A 249 30.87 5.85 -14.35
N LYS A 250 30.92 7.12 -13.92
CA LYS A 250 29.76 8.02 -13.95
C LYS A 250 29.15 8.07 -15.35
N GLY A 251 27.83 7.98 -15.42
CA GLY A 251 27.05 7.99 -16.66
C GLY A 251 26.96 6.63 -17.35
N ALA A 252 27.66 5.59 -16.87
CA ALA A 252 27.54 4.25 -17.44
C ALA A 252 26.15 3.65 -17.19
N GLY A 253 25.59 3.02 -18.22
CA GLY A 253 24.39 2.20 -18.10
C GLY A 253 24.74 0.80 -17.58
N VAL A 254 24.06 0.35 -16.53
CA VAL A 254 24.19 -0.98 -15.95
C VAL A 254 22.93 -1.76 -16.24
N ILE A 255 23.04 -2.87 -16.97
CA ILE A 255 21.93 -3.77 -17.28
C ILE A 255 21.98 -4.97 -16.33
N ILE A 256 20.86 -5.29 -15.72
CA ILE A 256 20.66 -6.45 -14.84
C ILE A 256 19.82 -7.46 -15.62
N PRO A 257 20.40 -8.61 -16.04
CA PRO A 257 19.72 -9.58 -16.88
C PRO A 257 18.83 -10.52 -16.04
N ILE A 258 17.64 -10.02 -15.68
CA ILE A 258 16.64 -10.71 -14.82
C ILE A 258 16.42 -12.16 -15.24
N ALA A 259 16.15 -12.42 -16.52
CA ALA A 259 15.84 -13.77 -17.00
C ALA A 259 17.03 -14.74 -16.92
N ASN A 260 18.26 -14.23 -17.05
CA ASN A 260 19.47 -15.04 -16.93
C ASN A 260 19.75 -15.38 -15.47
N VAL A 261 19.65 -14.40 -14.56
CA VAL A 261 19.84 -14.64 -13.11
C VAL A 261 18.82 -15.66 -12.60
N MET A 262 17.57 -15.58 -13.05
CA MET A 262 16.51 -16.52 -12.64
C MET A 262 16.58 -17.91 -13.30
N ARG A 263 17.51 -18.11 -14.23
CA ARG A 263 17.84 -19.42 -14.82
C ARG A 263 19.28 -19.85 -14.53
N ASP A 264 19.98 -19.14 -13.66
CA ASP A 264 21.33 -19.52 -13.27
C ASP A 264 21.26 -20.78 -12.37
N PRO A 265 21.90 -21.89 -12.75
CA PRO A 265 21.89 -23.12 -11.94
C PRO A 265 22.57 -22.94 -10.58
N GLU A 266 23.40 -21.90 -10.38
CA GLU A 266 23.98 -21.56 -9.07
C GLU A 266 22.89 -21.17 -8.06
N TYR A 267 21.88 -20.42 -8.50
CA TYR A 267 20.78 -19.96 -7.65
C TYR A 267 19.54 -20.85 -7.76
N PHE A 268 19.31 -21.44 -8.93
CA PHE A 268 18.13 -22.25 -9.25
C PHE A 268 18.55 -23.58 -9.87
N PRO A 269 18.83 -24.61 -9.05
CA PRO A 269 19.11 -25.96 -9.56
C PRO A 269 17.98 -26.46 -10.45
N ASP A 270 18.36 -27.16 -11.52
CA ASP A 270 17.47 -27.59 -12.61
C ASP A 270 16.58 -26.45 -13.13
N PRO A 271 17.17 -25.36 -13.65
CA PRO A 271 16.48 -24.10 -13.92
C PRO A 271 15.44 -24.18 -15.04
N ASP A 272 15.55 -25.17 -15.92
CA ASP A 272 14.62 -25.37 -17.04
C ASP A 272 13.39 -26.22 -16.66
N ASN A 273 13.40 -26.85 -15.49
CA ASN A 273 12.27 -27.63 -14.99
C ASN A 273 11.34 -26.76 -14.14
N PHE A 274 10.03 -26.99 -14.30
CA PHE A 274 9.00 -26.34 -13.51
C PHE A 274 8.87 -27.04 -12.14
N ILE A 275 9.48 -26.45 -11.10
CA ILE A 275 9.53 -27.03 -9.75
C ILE A 275 9.01 -26.01 -8.73
N PRO A 276 7.68 -25.92 -8.53
CA PRO A 276 7.09 -25.01 -7.54
C PRO A 276 7.62 -25.22 -6.11
N GLU A 277 7.99 -26.45 -5.77
CA GLU A 277 8.48 -26.84 -4.44
C GLU A 277 9.69 -26.01 -3.97
N ARG A 278 10.48 -25.45 -4.90
CA ARG A 278 11.62 -24.59 -4.55
C ARG A 278 11.22 -23.33 -3.78
N PHE A 279 10.01 -22.82 -4.02
CA PHE A 279 9.44 -21.68 -3.31
C PHE A 279 8.55 -22.09 -2.12
N TYR A 280 8.17 -23.36 -2.04
CA TYR A 280 7.31 -23.89 -0.97
C TYR A 280 8.12 -24.34 0.26
N GLU A 281 9.23 -25.06 0.01
CA GLU A 281 10.07 -25.68 1.05
C GLU A 281 11.45 -25.01 1.16
N GLY A 282 11.89 -24.32 0.11
CA GLY A 282 13.22 -23.71 0.02
C GLY A 282 13.31 -22.26 0.49
N SER A 283 14.53 -21.81 0.76
CA SER A 283 14.86 -20.39 0.91
C SER A 283 15.52 -19.89 -0.37
N VAL A 284 14.78 -19.15 -1.21
CA VAL A 284 15.34 -18.49 -2.39
C VAL A 284 15.93 -17.15 -1.97
N ASP A 285 17.17 -16.86 -2.38
CA ASP A 285 17.79 -15.57 -2.09
C ASP A 285 16.96 -14.44 -2.72
N PRO A 286 16.46 -13.46 -1.95
CA PRO A 286 15.70 -12.33 -2.47
C PRO A 286 16.38 -11.56 -3.61
N ILE A 287 17.72 -11.56 -3.70
CA ILE A 287 18.43 -10.88 -4.80
C ILE A 287 18.56 -11.74 -6.07
N SER A 288 18.28 -13.04 -5.99
CA SER A 288 18.24 -13.95 -7.14
C SER A 288 16.86 -14.00 -7.81
N PHE A 289 15.78 -13.77 -7.06
CA PHE A 289 14.42 -13.71 -7.60
C PHE A 289 13.99 -12.27 -7.92
N LEU A 290 14.21 -11.85 -9.17
CA LEU A 290 14.07 -10.46 -9.61
C LEU A 290 12.80 -10.18 -10.45
N ALA A 291 11.79 -11.04 -10.40
CA ALA A 291 10.58 -10.91 -11.21
C ALA A 291 9.83 -9.57 -11.03
N PHE A 292 9.90 -8.98 -9.83
CA PHE A 292 9.34 -7.66 -9.53
C PHE A 292 10.41 -6.56 -9.35
N GLY A 293 11.68 -6.88 -9.62
CA GLY A 293 12.84 -6.04 -9.33
C GLY A 293 13.26 -6.07 -7.86
N TYR A 294 14.11 -5.12 -7.46
CA TYR A 294 14.62 -5.01 -6.10
C TYR A 294 14.93 -3.54 -5.75
N GLY A 295 14.87 -3.17 -4.46
CA GLY A 295 15.21 -1.84 -3.96
C GLY A 295 14.12 -0.77 -4.18
N PRO A 296 14.46 0.54 -4.14
CA PRO A 296 13.48 1.64 -4.22
C PRO A 296 12.69 1.74 -5.54
N ARG A 297 13.14 1.03 -6.58
CA ARG A 297 12.48 0.93 -7.89
C ARG A 297 11.77 -0.43 -8.07
N LEU A 298 11.52 -1.15 -6.98
CA LEU A 298 10.67 -2.34 -6.96
C LEU A 298 9.30 -2.02 -7.57
N CYS A 299 8.72 -3.00 -8.26
CA CYS A 299 7.39 -2.88 -8.84
C CYS A 299 6.36 -2.44 -7.79
N LEU A 300 5.78 -1.25 -8.00
CA LEU A 300 4.73 -0.69 -7.15
C LEU A 300 3.45 -1.56 -7.15
N GLY A 301 3.18 -2.24 -8.26
CA GLY A 301 1.98 -3.07 -8.46
C GLY A 301 2.09 -4.50 -7.96
N MET A 302 3.22 -4.92 -7.35
CA MET A 302 3.48 -6.32 -6.99
C MET A 302 2.36 -6.96 -6.18
N ARG A 303 1.89 -6.30 -5.11
CA ARG A 303 0.85 -6.84 -4.22
C ARG A 303 -0.50 -6.98 -4.91
N LEU A 304 -0.85 -5.99 -5.74
CA LEU A 304 -2.09 -6.01 -6.49
C LEU A 304 -2.08 -7.13 -7.54
N SER A 305 -0.98 -7.25 -8.29
CA SER A 305 -0.81 -8.29 -9.31
C SER A 305 -0.91 -9.70 -8.70
N LEU A 306 -0.20 -9.96 -7.59
CA LEU A 306 -0.27 -11.27 -6.92
C LEU A 306 -1.68 -11.61 -6.43
N LEU A 307 -2.43 -10.63 -5.92
CA LEU A 307 -3.82 -10.81 -5.49
C LEU A 307 -4.72 -11.17 -6.68
N GLU A 308 -4.65 -10.41 -7.77
CA GLU A 308 -5.46 -10.62 -8.97
C GLU A 308 -5.17 -11.98 -9.61
N VAL A 309 -3.89 -12.35 -9.74
CA VAL A 309 -3.48 -13.63 -10.30
C VAL A 309 -4.00 -14.79 -9.45
N LYS A 310 -3.85 -14.73 -8.12
CA LYS A 310 -4.36 -15.77 -7.22
C LYS A 310 -5.88 -15.88 -7.28
N MET A 311 -6.59 -14.75 -7.22
CA MET A 311 -8.05 -14.72 -7.29
C MET A 311 -8.54 -15.36 -8.60
N ALA A 312 -7.98 -14.97 -9.74
CA ALA A 312 -8.33 -15.56 -11.02
C ALA A 312 -8.12 -17.08 -11.03
N MET A 313 -6.96 -17.55 -10.57
CA MET A 313 -6.62 -18.97 -10.58
C MET A 313 -7.46 -19.80 -9.63
N VAL A 314 -7.80 -19.29 -8.44
CA VAL A 314 -8.70 -20.01 -7.52
C VAL A 314 -10.10 -20.18 -8.13
N HIS A 315 -10.65 -19.12 -8.72
CA HIS A 315 -11.96 -19.17 -9.35
C HIS A 315 -12.00 -20.15 -10.54
N VAL A 316 -10.97 -20.10 -11.40
CA VAL A 316 -10.90 -20.95 -12.59
C VAL A 316 -10.60 -22.41 -12.22
N LEU A 317 -9.54 -22.69 -11.44
CA LEU A 317 -9.08 -24.05 -11.16
C LEU A 317 -10.06 -24.87 -10.31
N ARG A 318 -10.96 -24.22 -9.55
CA ARG A 318 -12.05 -24.92 -8.85
C ARG A 318 -13.00 -25.64 -9.80
N ARG A 319 -13.24 -25.06 -10.98
CA ARG A 319 -14.26 -25.56 -11.92
C ARG A 319 -13.65 -26.16 -13.18
N VAL A 320 -12.46 -25.70 -13.54
CA VAL A 320 -11.84 -25.97 -14.82
C VAL A 320 -10.56 -26.78 -14.60
N LYS A 321 -10.36 -27.77 -15.46
CA LYS A 321 -9.10 -28.49 -15.59
C LYS A 321 -8.46 -28.16 -16.94
N PHE A 322 -7.26 -27.61 -16.92
CA PHE A 322 -6.49 -27.35 -18.13
C PHE A 322 -5.85 -28.64 -18.63
N LEU A 323 -5.85 -28.84 -19.95
CA LEU A 323 -5.34 -30.01 -20.64
C LEU A 323 -4.32 -29.58 -21.70
N LYS A 324 -3.20 -30.31 -21.76
CA LYS A 324 -2.27 -30.26 -22.88
C LYS A 324 -2.99 -30.62 -24.18
N THR A 325 -2.73 -29.86 -25.24
CA THR A 325 -3.16 -30.20 -26.61
C THR A 325 -1.96 -30.75 -27.40
N ASP A 326 -2.22 -31.56 -28.42
CA ASP A 326 -1.16 -32.17 -29.24
C ASP A 326 -0.29 -31.15 -29.97
N ASP A 327 -0.83 -29.95 -30.25
CA ASP A 327 -0.14 -28.83 -30.87
C ASP A 327 0.51 -27.86 -29.87
N LEU A 328 0.39 -28.13 -28.56
CA LEU A 328 1.02 -27.31 -27.53
C LEU A 328 2.53 -27.58 -27.50
N GLN A 329 3.32 -26.54 -27.76
CA GLN A 329 4.78 -26.64 -27.73
C GLN A 329 5.26 -26.92 -26.30
N GLU A 330 6.07 -27.96 -26.11
CA GLU A 330 6.69 -28.27 -24.80
C GLU A 330 7.75 -27.25 -24.40
N SER A 331 8.32 -26.54 -25.37
CA SER A 331 9.23 -25.42 -25.16
C SER A 331 8.77 -24.22 -25.98
N LEU A 332 8.43 -23.13 -25.31
CA LEU A 332 7.99 -21.90 -25.95
C LEU A 332 9.17 -21.14 -26.53
N LYS A 333 9.05 -20.77 -27.81
CA LYS A 333 9.93 -19.77 -28.42
C LYS A 333 9.40 -18.38 -28.13
N MET A 334 10.28 -17.45 -27.78
CA MET A 334 9.93 -16.06 -27.53
C MET A 334 10.16 -15.21 -28.78
N LYS A 335 9.32 -14.21 -28.98
CA LYS A 335 9.41 -13.30 -30.13
C LYS A 335 10.62 -12.35 -29.96
N PRO A 336 11.56 -12.29 -30.91
CA PRO A 336 12.74 -11.43 -30.81
C PRO A 336 12.37 -9.94 -30.93
N GLY A 337 13.16 -9.07 -30.28
CA GLY A 337 13.04 -7.60 -30.41
C GLY A 337 12.01 -6.93 -29.51
N TYR A 338 11.35 -7.68 -28.61
CA TYR A 338 10.41 -7.14 -27.63
C TYR A 338 11.05 -7.02 -26.24
N VAL A 339 10.70 -5.96 -25.52
CA VAL A 339 11.12 -5.75 -24.12
C VAL A 339 10.40 -6.70 -23.17
N LEU A 340 9.17 -7.09 -23.51
CA LEU A 340 8.35 -8.04 -22.75
C LEU A 340 8.53 -9.46 -23.25
N THR A 341 8.32 -10.42 -22.35
CA THR A 341 8.30 -11.86 -22.67
C THR A 341 7.01 -12.23 -23.38
N ILE A 342 7.07 -12.26 -24.72
CA ILE A 342 5.94 -12.58 -25.58
C ILE A 342 6.27 -13.86 -26.36
N PRO A 343 5.41 -14.89 -26.35
CA PRO A 343 5.63 -16.08 -27.16
C PRO A 343 5.52 -15.78 -28.65
N ASP A 344 6.28 -16.51 -29.47
CA ASP A 344 6.27 -16.39 -30.94
C ASP A 344 4.93 -16.81 -31.55
N ARG A 345 4.20 -17.71 -30.87
CA ARG A 345 2.88 -18.19 -31.29
C ARG A 345 1.87 -18.02 -30.16
N VAL A 346 0.61 -17.86 -30.54
CA VAL A 346 -0.51 -17.87 -29.60
C VAL A 346 -0.51 -19.20 -28.84
N ILE A 347 -0.63 -19.11 -27.52
CA ILE A 347 -0.83 -20.28 -26.69
C ILE A 347 -2.33 -20.57 -26.70
N ALA A 348 -2.70 -21.77 -27.15
CA ALA A 348 -4.07 -22.23 -27.13
C ALA A 348 -4.12 -23.55 -26.36
N ILE A 349 -4.95 -23.63 -25.32
CA ILE A 349 -5.08 -24.83 -24.48
C ILE A 349 -6.50 -25.38 -24.54
N LYS A 350 -6.66 -26.68 -24.30
CA LYS A 350 -7.97 -27.28 -24.09
C LYS A 350 -8.27 -27.26 -22.59
N ALA A 351 -9.54 -27.19 -22.25
CA ALA A 351 -9.98 -27.34 -20.87
C ALA A 351 -11.26 -28.16 -20.79
N VAL A 352 -11.50 -28.75 -19.62
CA VAL A 352 -12.73 -29.48 -19.31
C VAL A 352 -13.26 -29.03 -17.95
N MET A 353 -14.56 -29.21 -17.74
CA MET A 353 -15.14 -29.03 -16.42
C MET A 353 -14.62 -30.13 -15.49
N ARG A 354 -14.36 -29.77 -14.23
CA ARG A 354 -14.07 -30.74 -13.16
C ARG A 354 -15.38 -31.39 -12.71
N ASP A 355 -15.32 -32.67 -12.35
CA ASP A 355 -16.43 -33.42 -11.73
C ASP A 355 -16.64 -32.93 -10.29
N VAL A 356 -17.17 -31.73 -10.17
CA VAL A 356 -17.68 -31.18 -8.91
C VAL A 356 -19.19 -31.29 -9.02
N ALA A 357 -19.86 -31.80 -7.98
CA ALA A 357 -21.32 -31.70 -7.88
C ALA A 357 -21.67 -30.24 -8.20
N ALA A 358 -22.69 -30.01 -9.03
CA ALA A 358 -23.14 -28.68 -9.41
C ALA A 358 -23.69 -27.95 -8.16
N THR A 359 -22.81 -27.54 -7.27
CA THR A 359 -23.08 -26.60 -6.20
C THR A 359 -22.78 -25.25 -6.81
N ASP A 360 -23.86 -24.53 -7.16
CA ASP A 360 -23.79 -23.09 -7.23
C ASP A 360 -22.99 -22.61 -6.03
N LEU A 361 -21.90 -21.85 -6.27
CA LEU A 361 -21.13 -21.19 -5.21
C LEU A 361 -22.18 -20.61 -4.26
N LYS A 362 -22.22 -21.11 -3.02
CA LYS A 362 -23.18 -20.60 -2.05
C LYS A 362 -22.79 -19.15 -1.78
N VAL A 363 -23.37 -18.24 -2.56
CA VAL A 363 -23.46 -16.84 -2.20
C VAL A 363 -24.08 -16.90 -0.82
N ARG A 364 -23.37 -16.42 0.20
CA ARG A 364 -24.00 -16.15 1.49
C ARG A 364 -25.26 -15.36 1.14
N LYS A 365 -26.45 -15.97 1.29
CA LYS A 365 -27.68 -15.19 1.36
C LYS A 365 -27.39 -14.22 2.48
N CYS A 366 -27.19 -12.95 2.14
CA CYS A 366 -27.24 -11.88 3.11
C CYS A 366 -28.55 -12.10 3.83
N ARG A 367 -28.50 -12.56 5.08
CA ARG A 367 -29.60 -12.27 5.99
C ARG A 367 -29.76 -10.76 5.89
N GLU A 368 -30.94 -10.32 5.48
CA GLU A 368 -31.37 -8.96 5.76
C GLU A 368 -30.97 -8.67 7.21
N GLY A 369 -29.93 -7.83 7.39
CA GLY A 369 -29.29 -7.61 8.68
C GLY A 369 -27.81 -8.00 8.86
N THR A 370 -27.08 -8.50 7.86
CA THR A 370 -25.61 -8.71 7.99
C THR A 370 -24.85 -8.38 6.69
N HIS A 371 -24.22 -7.21 6.66
CA HIS A 371 -23.46 -6.68 5.53
C HIS A 371 -22.01 -7.21 5.51
N CYS A 372 -21.69 -8.02 4.50
CA CYS A 372 -20.33 -8.41 4.10
C CYS A 372 -20.15 -8.04 2.61
N GLY A 373 -19.06 -7.34 2.26
CA GLY A 373 -18.67 -7.07 0.86
C GLY A 373 -18.25 -5.62 0.57
N ARG A 374 -17.03 -5.20 0.96
CA ARG A 374 -16.42 -3.90 0.60
C ARG A 374 -14.84 -3.93 0.64
N ASP A 375 -14.18 -5.10 0.73
CA ASP A 375 -12.99 -5.43 1.60
C ASP A 375 -11.54 -4.95 1.41
N CYS A 376 -11.22 -4.04 0.50
CA CYS A 376 -9.92 -3.33 0.54
C CYS A 376 -10.05 -1.86 0.91
N ALA A 377 -11.10 -1.19 0.42
CA ALA A 377 -11.61 -0.01 1.10
C ALA A 377 -12.15 -0.41 2.48
N LEU A 378 -12.72 -1.63 2.64
CA LEU A 378 -13.03 -2.24 3.94
C LEU A 378 -11.84 -2.92 4.63
N LYS A 379 -10.60 -2.95 4.15
CA LYS A 379 -9.53 -3.15 5.15
C LYS A 379 -9.36 -1.87 5.95
N VAL A 380 -9.41 -0.70 5.30
CA VAL A 380 -9.49 0.60 6.00
C VAL A 380 -10.88 0.87 6.61
N LEU A 381 -11.99 0.37 6.05
CA LEU A 381 -13.37 0.51 6.58
C LEU A 381 -13.74 -0.62 7.59
N ARG A 382 -13.09 -1.80 7.58
CA ARG A 382 -13.12 -2.81 8.68
C ARG A 382 -12.14 -2.37 9.75
N MET A 383 -10.98 -1.81 9.41
CA MET A 383 -10.16 -1.06 10.35
C MET A 383 -10.97 0.11 10.90
N GLU A 384 -11.76 0.85 10.10
CA GLU A 384 -12.63 1.92 10.59
C GLU A 384 -13.66 1.37 11.55
N HIS A 385 -14.38 0.30 11.20
CA HIS A 385 -15.33 -0.34 12.13
C HIS A 385 -14.61 -0.85 13.39
N TYR A 386 -13.40 -1.40 13.27
CA TYR A 386 -12.64 -1.92 14.40
C TYR A 386 -12.08 -0.80 15.29
N ILE A 387 -11.44 0.21 14.69
CA ILE A 387 -11.02 1.47 15.30
C ILE A 387 -12.22 2.15 15.94
N GLN A 388 -13.39 2.16 15.29
CA GLN A 388 -14.64 2.72 15.80
C GLN A 388 -15.17 1.91 16.99
N ARG A 389 -15.09 0.57 16.95
CA ARG A 389 -15.41 -0.29 18.10
C ARG A 389 -14.46 0.01 19.27
N CYS A 390 -13.16 0.14 18.99
CA CYS A 390 -12.15 0.56 19.97
C CYS A 390 -12.46 1.98 20.48
N CYS A 391 -12.84 2.93 19.63
CA CYS A 391 -13.20 4.30 20.02
C CYS A 391 -14.46 4.33 20.87
N VAL A 392 -15.49 3.55 20.53
CA VAL A 392 -16.72 3.43 21.35
C VAL A 392 -16.39 2.83 22.71
N GLN A 393 -15.50 1.83 22.77
CA GLN A 393 -15.05 1.27 24.04
C GLN A 393 -14.22 2.28 24.85
N LEU A 394 -13.30 3.00 24.21
CA LEU A 394 -12.50 4.07 24.79
C LEU A 394 -13.40 5.16 25.38
N THR A 395 -14.41 5.60 24.63
CA THR A 395 -15.38 6.59 25.10
C THR A 395 -16.17 6.05 26.29
N LYS A 396 -16.68 4.81 26.24
CA LYS A 396 -17.39 4.20 27.39
C LYS A 396 -16.51 4.12 28.64
N ASN A 397 -15.23 3.75 28.47
CA ASN A 397 -14.28 3.68 29.56
C ASN A 397 -14.02 5.07 30.16
N ILE A 398 -13.82 6.09 29.32
CA ILE A 398 -13.66 7.47 29.76
C ILE A 398 -14.94 7.96 30.46
N GLU A 399 -16.13 7.70 29.92
CA GLU A 399 -17.40 8.04 30.56
C GLU A 399 -17.57 7.37 31.94
N GLU A 400 -17.14 6.11 32.08
CA GLU A 400 -17.19 5.41 33.36
C GLU A 400 -16.23 6.01 34.39
N ILE A 401 -14.99 6.33 33.99
CA ILE A 401 -14.02 7.05 34.83
C ILE A 401 -14.59 8.42 35.25
N VAL A 402 -15.22 9.14 34.32
CA VAL A 402 -15.88 10.43 34.58
C VAL A 402 -17.04 10.29 35.55
N ARG A 403 -17.89 9.26 35.43
CA ARG A 403 -18.99 8.99 36.37
C ARG A 403 -18.51 8.68 37.78
N ARG A 404 -17.33 8.05 37.91
CA ARG A 404 -16.68 7.79 39.21
C ARG A 404 -15.99 9.03 39.80
N GLY A 405 -15.84 10.11 39.02
CA GLY A 405 -15.14 11.32 39.44
C GLY A 405 -13.62 11.14 39.55
N GLU A 406 -13.08 10.11 38.92
CA GLU A 406 -11.67 9.74 38.98
C GLU A 406 -10.82 10.58 37.99
N LYS A 407 -9.52 10.70 38.27
CA LYS A 407 -8.57 11.28 37.33
C LYS A 407 -8.27 10.29 36.21
N ILE A 408 -8.11 10.78 34.99
CA ILE A 408 -7.77 9.96 33.82
C ILE A 408 -6.25 9.90 33.71
N ASP A 409 -5.65 8.71 33.89
CA ASP A 409 -4.28 8.43 33.43
C ASP A 409 -4.31 8.33 31.90
N VAL A 410 -3.90 9.42 31.27
CA VAL A 410 -4.10 9.62 29.84
C VAL A 410 -3.22 8.67 29.03
N LYS A 411 -2.00 8.37 29.49
CA LYS A 411 -1.11 7.41 28.84
C LYS A 411 -1.70 6.01 28.87
N ARG A 412 -2.19 5.59 30.04
CA ARG A 412 -2.70 4.24 30.26
C ARG A 412 -3.96 3.99 29.44
N VAL A 413 -4.88 4.96 29.42
CA VAL A 413 -6.14 4.85 28.67
C VAL A 413 -5.91 4.82 27.16
N TYR A 414 -5.13 5.75 26.60
CA TYR A 414 -4.84 5.73 25.16
C TYR A 414 -3.89 4.61 24.76
N GLY A 415 -2.98 4.18 25.64
CA GLY A 415 -2.13 3.02 25.41
C GLY A 415 -2.94 1.75 25.21
N GLY A 416 -3.91 1.47 26.08
CA GLY A 416 -4.81 0.33 25.91
C GLY A 416 -5.61 0.40 24.61
N TYR A 417 -6.12 1.58 24.25
CA TYR A 417 -6.81 1.80 22.98
C TYR A 417 -5.91 1.52 21.76
N THR A 418 -4.70 2.08 21.75
CA THR A 418 -3.76 1.94 20.66
C THR A 418 -3.25 0.50 20.52
N MET A 419 -3.03 -0.23 21.63
CA MET A 419 -2.76 -1.67 21.58
C MET A 419 -3.88 -2.45 20.90
N ASP A 420 -5.13 -2.19 21.29
CA ASP A 420 -6.28 -2.88 20.71
C ASP A 420 -6.37 -2.60 19.21
N VAL A 421 -6.21 -1.32 18.81
CA VAL A 421 -6.19 -0.90 17.41
C VAL A 421 -5.07 -1.61 16.66
N ILE A 422 -3.81 -1.60 17.12
CA ILE A 422 -2.71 -2.22 16.35
C ILE A 422 -2.84 -3.73 16.30
N ALA A 423 -3.16 -4.39 17.41
CA ALA A 423 -3.35 -5.83 17.47
C ALA A 423 -4.45 -6.29 16.50
N GLY A 424 -5.60 -5.61 16.49
CA GLY A 424 -6.71 -5.95 15.61
C GLY A 424 -6.48 -5.56 14.15
N THR A 425 -5.86 -4.41 13.91
CA THR A 425 -5.71 -3.86 12.55
C THR A 425 -4.46 -4.37 11.82
N THR A 426 -3.35 -4.58 12.53
CA THR A 426 -2.07 -5.03 11.97
C THR A 426 -1.92 -6.54 12.02
N PHE A 427 -2.42 -7.19 13.07
CA PHE A 427 -2.25 -8.63 13.29
C PHE A 427 -3.54 -9.44 13.20
N GLY A 428 -4.71 -8.78 13.10
CA GLY A 428 -6.01 -9.47 13.08
C GLY A 428 -6.37 -10.13 14.42
N ILE A 429 -5.73 -9.70 15.52
CA ILE A 429 -5.90 -10.28 16.85
C ILE A 429 -6.80 -9.36 17.68
N GLU A 430 -7.95 -9.86 18.14
CA GLU A 430 -8.74 -9.15 19.14
C GLU A 430 -8.06 -9.27 20.50
N VAL A 431 -7.58 -8.14 21.03
CA VAL A 431 -7.14 -8.00 22.42
C VAL A 431 -8.04 -6.98 23.12
N ASN A 432 -8.19 -7.10 24.43
CA ASN A 432 -9.08 -6.28 25.23
C ASN A 432 -8.28 -5.46 26.26
N SER A 433 -7.20 -4.85 25.79
CA SER A 433 -6.25 -4.07 26.57
C SER A 433 -6.92 -2.85 27.21
N GLN A 434 -8.00 -2.35 26.61
CA GLN A 434 -8.80 -1.27 27.19
C GLN A 434 -9.55 -1.65 28.47
N LYS A 435 -9.83 -2.93 28.74
CA LYS A 435 -10.48 -3.39 29.99
C LYS A 435 -9.52 -4.10 30.94
N ASP A 436 -8.51 -4.78 30.40
CA ASP A 436 -7.45 -5.44 31.16
C ASP A 436 -6.10 -4.81 30.80
N LEU A 437 -5.82 -3.67 31.44
CA LEU A 437 -4.62 -2.88 31.19
C LEU A 437 -3.33 -3.56 31.69
N ASP A 438 -3.45 -4.62 32.48
CA ASP A 438 -2.34 -5.40 33.03
C ASP A 438 -2.17 -6.74 32.28
N HIS A 439 -2.90 -6.92 31.16
CA HIS A 439 -2.82 -8.11 30.32
C HIS A 439 -1.36 -8.38 29.89
N PRO A 440 -0.85 -9.63 29.98
CA PRO A 440 0.55 -9.95 29.69
C PRO A 440 1.05 -9.40 28.36
N PHE A 441 0.22 -9.47 27.32
CA PHE A 441 0.51 -8.92 25.99
C PHE A 441 0.82 -7.42 25.97
N VAL A 442 0.12 -6.62 26.80
CA VAL A 442 0.30 -5.16 26.89
C VAL A 442 1.58 -4.84 27.68
N ARG A 443 1.78 -5.56 28.80
CA ARG A 443 2.97 -5.42 29.64
C ARG A 443 4.24 -5.78 28.88
N ASP A 444 4.22 -6.86 28.11
CA ASP A 444 5.38 -7.35 27.37
C ASP A 444 5.69 -6.44 26.17
N ALA A 445 4.68 -5.86 25.51
CA ALA A 445 4.86 -4.85 24.45
C ALA A 445 5.41 -3.52 24.99
N ALA A 446 4.94 -3.06 26.16
CA ALA A 446 5.45 -1.85 26.82
C ALA A 446 6.87 -2.06 27.37
N GLY A 447 7.17 -3.24 27.94
CA GLY A 447 8.48 -3.61 28.47
C GLY A 447 9.59 -3.64 27.42
N PHE A 448 9.28 -4.11 26.21
CA PHE A 448 10.23 -4.18 25.10
C PHE A 448 10.85 -2.81 24.74
N LEU A 449 10.05 -1.72 24.79
CA LEU A 449 10.55 -0.36 24.50
C LEU A 449 11.27 0.29 25.68
N SER A 450 10.87 -0.01 26.92
CA SER A 450 11.61 0.48 28.08
C SER A 450 13.02 -0.11 28.16
N ASP A 451 13.19 -1.36 27.71
CA ASP A 451 14.48 -2.06 27.71
C ASP A 451 15.40 -1.55 26.59
N LEU A 452 14.85 -1.15 25.44
CA LEU A 452 15.57 -0.47 24.35
C LEU A 452 16.16 0.90 24.76
N GLY A 453 15.67 1.50 25.85
CA GLY A 453 16.17 2.76 26.41
C GLY A 453 17.44 2.63 27.26
N THR A 454 17.93 1.41 27.53
CA THR A 454 19.17 1.17 28.28
C THR A 454 20.33 0.91 27.32
N GLN A 455 21.37 1.74 27.42
CA GLN A 455 22.24 2.12 26.30
C GLN A 455 23.29 1.09 25.84
N ASP A 456 23.18 -0.22 26.10
CA ASP A 456 24.37 -1.09 25.98
C ASP A 456 24.28 -2.38 25.18
N LYS A 457 23.16 -2.77 24.54
CA LYS A 457 23.18 -3.95 23.65
C LYS A 457 22.35 -3.77 22.39
N TYR A 458 22.95 -4.20 21.28
CA TYR A 458 22.42 -4.38 19.92
C TYR A 458 22.69 -3.24 18.93
N LEU A 459 23.90 -3.29 18.38
CA LEU A 459 24.36 -2.62 17.17
C LEU A 459 24.46 -3.68 16.04
N VAL A 460 24.02 -3.34 14.81
CA VAL A 460 24.26 -4.05 13.50
C VAL A 460 23.47 -5.36 13.26
N VAL A 461 23.01 -5.80 12.07
CA VAL A 461 22.35 -5.30 10.83
C VAL A 461 22.15 -6.54 9.91
N LEU A 462 21.02 -6.62 9.17
CA LEU A 462 20.71 -7.38 7.92
C LEU A 462 20.90 -8.92 7.81
N ALA A 463 19.80 -9.68 7.60
CA ALA A 463 19.48 -10.56 6.44
C ALA A 463 18.52 -11.74 6.82
N ILE A 464 17.46 -11.95 6.01
CA ILE A 464 16.51 -13.11 6.00
C ILE A 464 15.69 -13.32 7.30
N LEU A 465 14.40 -12.96 7.28
CA LEU A 465 13.48 -13.09 8.44
C LEU A 465 13.27 -14.55 8.90
N SER A 466 14.05 -14.99 9.89
CA SER A 466 13.78 -16.16 10.75
C SER A 466 12.50 -15.96 11.59
N LYS A 467 11.94 -17.04 12.17
CA LYS A 467 10.77 -16.95 13.08
C LYS A 467 10.99 -15.96 14.24
N VAL A 468 12.23 -15.82 14.71
CA VAL A 468 12.61 -14.86 15.75
C VAL A 468 12.54 -13.43 15.23
N GLU A 469 12.93 -13.19 13.97
CA GLU A 469 12.85 -11.87 13.35
C GLU A 469 11.43 -11.50 12.94
N VAL A 470 10.57 -12.46 12.58
CA VAL A 470 9.13 -12.19 12.39
C VAL A 470 8.49 -11.74 13.70
N VAL A 471 8.82 -12.40 14.82
CA VAL A 471 8.39 -11.97 16.15
C VAL A 471 8.99 -10.62 16.51
N ALA A 472 10.27 -10.37 16.22
CA ALA A 472 10.92 -9.07 16.46
C ALA A 472 10.27 -7.94 15.64
N GLN A 473 9.95 -8.17 14.36
CA GLN A 473 9.24 -7.20 13.54
C GLN A 473 7.80 -6.99 14.04
N ALA A 474 7.10 -8.05 14.45
CA ALA A 474 5.78 -7.93 15.05
C ALA A 474 5.81 -7.11 16.34
N LEU A 475 6.81 -7.35 17.21
CA LEU A 475 7.05 -6.55 18.41
C LEU A 475 7.38 -5.10 18.08
N ILE A 476 8.19 -4.84 17.05
CA ILE A 476 8.48 -3.47 16.59
C ILE A 476 7.21 -2.77 16.12
N PHE A 477 6.31 -3.43 15.40
CA PHE A 477 5.04 -2.82 14.97
C PHE A 477 4.08 -2.57 16.13
N LEU A 478 3.93 -3.54 17.05
CA LEU A 478 3.12 -3.41 18.27
C LEU A 478 3.63 -2.26 19.15
N SER A 479 4.94 -2.21 19.36
CA SER A 479 5.57 -1.25 20.25
C SER A 479 5.61 0.14 19.62
N ALA A 480 5.96 0.26 18.33
CA ALA A 480 6.01 1.53 17.63
C ALA A 480 4.65 2.23 17.63
N GLY A 481 3.56 1.50 17.39
CA GLY A 481 2.24 2.11 17.43
C GLY A 481 1.78 2.42 18.87
N TYR A 482 1.99 1.52 19.85
CA TYR A 482 1.62 1.74 21.26
C TYR A 482 2.19 3.04 21.81
N GLU A 483 3.50 3.21 21.67
CA GLU A 483 4.17 4.32 22.33
C GLU A 483 3.89 5.63 21.62
N THR A 484 4.02 5.67 20.29
CA THR A 484 3.97 6.94 19.54
C THR A 484 2.56 7.52 19.43
N THR A 485 1.56 6.71 19.10
CA THR A 485 0.19 7.20 18.95
C THR A 485 -0.43 7.55 20.31
N ALA A 486 -0.27 6.70 21.33
CA ALA A 486 -0.81 6.97 22.65
C ALA A 486 -0.18 8.21 23.30
N SER A 487 1.15 8.41 23.13
CA SER A 487 1.81 9.61 23.64
C SER A 487 1.30 10.87 22.91
N THR A 488 1.06 10.80 21.61
CA THR A 488 0.46 11.94 20.87
C THR A 488 -0.96 12.24 21.37
N LEU A 489 -1.82 11.23 21.51
CA LEU A 489 -3.18 11.38 22.06
C LEU A 489 -3.16 11.93 23.50
N GLN A 490 -2.19 11.52 24.29
CA GLN A 490 -1.96 12.06 25.63
C GLN A 490 -1.62 13.55 25.59
N TYR A 491 -0.68 13.94 24.75
CA TYR A 491 -0.31 15.36 24.62
C TYR A 491 -1.43 16.20 24.00
N MET A 492 -2.27 15.61 23.14
CA MET A 492 -3.47 16.29 22.64
C MET A 492 -4.45 16.56 23.78
N ALA A 493 -4.76 15.55 24.59
CA ALA A 493 -5.68 15.73 25.72
C ALA A 493 -5.13 16.73 26.76
N TYR A 494 -3.81 16.75 26.96
CA TYR A 494 -3.11 17.76 27.74
C TYR A 494 -3.29 19.18 27.17
N CYS A 495 -2.94 19.39 25.89
CA CYS A 495 -3.09 20.69 25.22
C CYS A 495 -4.55 21.16 25.25
N LEU A 496 -5.51 20.27 24.98
CA LEU A 496 -6.94 20.62 24.97
C LEU A 496 -7.51 20.93 26.36
N ALA A 497 -6.93 20.36 27.43
CA ALA A 497 -7.28 20.70 28.81
C ALA A 497 -6.76 22.10 29.21
N LEU A 498 -5.62 22.53 28.64
CA LEU A 498 -5.04 23.85 28.83
C LEU A 498 -5.65 24.93 27.92
N HIS A 499 -6.19 24.54 26.76
CA HIS A 499 -6.74 25.43 25.72
C HIS A 499 -8.24 25.15 25.42
N PRO A 500 -9.16 25.50 26.33
CA PRO A 500 -10.60 25.27 26.13
C PRO A 500 -11.15 25.88 24.84
N GLU A 501 -10.63 27.05 24.43
CA GLU A 501 -11.02 27.76 23.22
C GLU A 501 -10.74 26.94 21.94
N VAL A 502 -9.60 26.26 21.89
CA VAL A 502 -9.24 25.36 20.78
C VAL A 502 -10.15 24.14 20.79
N GLN A 503 -10.43 23.60 21.97
CA GLN A 503 -11.32 22.45 22.15
C GLN A 503 -12.73 22.74 21.64
N GLU A 504 -13.30 23.91 21.95
CA GLU A 504 -14.64 24.31 21.47
C GLU A 504 -14.65 24.65 19.98
N LYS A 505 -13.57 25.24 19.44
CA LYS A 505 -13.45 25.48 17.98
C LYS A 505 -13.38 24.17 17.20
N MET A 506 -12.63 23.19 17.69
CA MET A 506 -12.57 21.86 17.09
C MET A 506 -13.90 21.12 17.19
N LEU A 507 -14.64 21.24 18.31
CA LEU A 507 -15.99 20.68 18.42
C LEU A 507 -16.98 21.32 17.43
N ARG A 508 -16.89 22.63 17.20
CA ARG A 508 -17.71 23.30 16.17
C ARG A 508 -17.44 22.73 14.79
N GLU A 509 -16.18 22.58 14.39
CA GLU A 509 -15.82 21.94 13.11
C GLU A 509 -16.40 20.52 13.02
N ILE A 510 -16.26 19.72 14.09
CA ILE A 510 -16.81 18.36 14.15
C ILE A 510 -18.33 18.38 13.93
N LYS A 511 -19.06 19.29 14.60
CA LYS A 511 -20.53 19.39 14.46
C LYS A 511 -20.94 19.88 13.07
N GLU A 512 -20.24 20.86 12.52
CA GLU A 512 -20.56 21.43 11.21
C GLU A 512 -20.28 20.45 10.07
N GLN A 513 -19.18 19.69 10.15
CA GLN A 513 -18.76 18.79 9.08
C GLN A 513 -19.36 17.38 9.18
N LEU A 514 -19.63 16.90 10.41
CA LEU A 514 -20.08 15.52 10.65
C LEU A 514 -21.48 15.42 11.28
N GLY A 515 -22.06 16.51 11.79
CA GLY A 515 -23.31 16.46 12.54
C GLY A 515 -23.24 15.49 13.73
N ASP A 516 -24.33 14.76 13.93
CA ASP A 516 -24.46 13.69 14.94
C ASP A 516 -24.20 12.28 14.38
N GLU A 517 -23.87 12.18 13.09
CA GLU A 517 -23.62 10.88 12.43
C GLU A 517 -22.35 10.22 12.97
N ILE A 518 -22.31 8.89 12.91
CA ILE A 518 -21.12 8.11 13.23
C ILE A 518 -19.94 8.61 12.37
N PRO A 519 -18.78 8.96 12.97
CA PRO A 519 -17.63 9.44 12.20
C PRO A 519 -17.14 8.35 11.22
N THR A 520 -16.99 8.73 9.95
CA THR A 520 -16.41 7.88 8.91
C THR A 520 -15.02 8.36 8.52
N TYR A 521 -14.22 7.52 7.85
CA TYR A 521 -12.92 7.92 7.29
C TYR A 521 -13.02 9.19 6.44
N GLU A 522 -14.01 9.22 5.53
CA GLU A 522 -14.27 10.39 4.67
C GLU A 522 -14.72 11.60 5.47
N GLY A 523 -15.51 11.40 6.53
CA GLY A 523 -15.90 12.44 7.46
C GLY A 523 -14.69 13.08 8.13
N VAL A 524 -13.89 12.29 8.84
CA VAL A 524 -12.74 12.81 9.60
C VAL A 524 -11.63 13.38 8.70
N SER A 525 -11.59 12.99 7.42
CA SER A 525 -10.69 13.59 6.42
C SER A 525 -10.99 15.06 6.10
N LYS A 526 -12.21 15.53 6.38
CA LYS A 526 -12.65 16.92 6.16
C LYS A 526 -12.31 17.88 7.31
N LEU A 527 -11.92 17.34 8.46
CA LEU A 527 -11.67 18.11 9.69
C LEU A 527 -10.27 18.76 9.65
N LYS A 528 -10.15 19.89 8.97
CA LYS A 528 -8.89 20.60 8.75
C LYS A 528 -8.34 21.21 10.04
N TYR A 529 -9.20 21.72 10.91
CA TYR A 529 -8.80 22.30 12.18
C TYR A 529 -8.35 21.20 13.15
N LEU A 530 -8.99 20.03 13.13
CA LEU A 530 -8.47 18.86 13.84
C LEU A 530 -7.06 18.46 13.35
N ASP A 531 -6.80 18.47 12.03
CA ASP A 531 -5.45 18.26 11.49
C ASP A 531 -4.45 19.28 12.04
N SER A 532 -4.84 20.55 12.09
CA SER A 532 -4.03 21.62 12.65
C SER A 532 -3.68 21.41 14.13
N VAL A 533 -4.64 20.95 14.93
CA VAL A 533 -4.44 20.63 16.35
C VAL A 533 -3.49 19.44 16.51
N ILE A 534 -3.67 18.37 15.72
CA ILE A 534 -2.77 17.20 15.74
C ILE A 534 -1.34 17.62 15.43
N HIS A 535 -1.14 18.39 14.36
CA HIS A 535 0.19 18.80 13.95
C HIS A 535 0.85 19.76 14.94
N GLU A 536 0.11 20.70 15.53
CA GLU A 536 0.68 21.57 16.57
C GLU A 536 1.03 20.81 17.84
N THR A 537 0.23 19.80 18.22
CA THR A 537 0.59 18.90 19.32
C THR A 537 1.86 18.12 19.01
N GLN A 538 1.98 17.55 17.81
CA GLN A 538 3.17 16.82 17.39
C GLN A 538 4.41 17.71 17.28
N ARG A 539 4.25 19.00 16.95
CA ARG A 539 5.35 19.95 16.91
C ARG A 539 5.91 20.22 18.32
N MET A 540 5.02 20.52 19.27
CA MET A 540 5.42 20.81 20.66
C MET A 540 5.87 19.57 21.44
N TYR A 541 5.21 18.44 21.19
CA TYR A 541 5.37 17.22 21.96
C TYR A 541 5.50 16.00 21.04
N ASN A 542 6.53 16.00 20.20
CA ASN A 542 6.82 14.88 19.31
C ASN A 542 7.22 13.63 20.10
N PRO A 543 6.67 12.44 19.83
CA PRO A 543 7.05 11.23 20.56
C PRO A 543 8.54 10.86 20.45
N VAL A 544 9.22 11.19 19.34
CA VAL A 544 10.61 10.79 19.06
C VAL A 544 11.52 12.02 18.97
N ASN A 545 12.47 12.15 19.90
CA ASN A 545 13.33 13.34 20.05
C ASN A 545 14.33 13.55 18.92
N SER A 546 14.90 12.45 18.43
CA SER A 546 15.93 12.48 17.41
C SER A 546 15.92 11.21 16.60
N VAL A 547 16.45 11.28 15.38
CA VAL A 547 16.71 10.10 14.56
C VAL A 547 18.17 10.09 14.12
N ASN A 548 18.77 8.92 14.12
CA ASN A 548 20.16 8.74 13.69
C ASN A 548 20.22 8.25 12.24
N ARG A 549 21.22 8.74 11.52
CA ARG A 549 21.63 8.26 10.19
C ARG A 549 23.12 7.94 10.23
N VAL A 550 23.58 7.11 9.31
CA VAL A 550 25.01 6.87 9.09
C VAL A 550 25.30 7.27 7.66
N ALA A 551 26.31 8.12 7.46
CA ALA A 551 26.74 8.54 6.13
C ALA A 551 27.30 7.32 5.38
N SER A 552 26.66 6.92 4.28
CA SER A 552 27.12 5.78 3.46
C SER A 552 28.40 6.09 2.69
N GLU A 553 28.66 7.38 2.48
CA GLU A 553 29.81 7.95 1.79
C GLU A 553 30.15 9.32 2.38
N GLU A 554 31.28 9.89 2.00
CA GLU A 554 31.62 11.26 2.38
C GLU A 554 30.71 12.23 1.63
N VAL A 555 30.04 13.13 2.36
CA VAL A 555 29.11 14.09 1.77
C VAL A 555 29.35 15.49 2.32
N THR A 556 29.45 16.48 1.43
CA THR A 556 29.53 17.89 1.81
C THR A 556 28.16 18.54 1.68
N ILE A 557 27.57 18.96 2.80
CA ILE A 557 26.27 19.65 2.85
C ILE A 557 26.49 21.07 3.38
N LYS A 558 26.15 22.09 2.57
CA LYS A 558 26.30 23.51 2.93
C LYS A 558 27.72 23.86 3.46
N GLY A 559 28.76 23.25 2.89
CA GLY A 559 30.16 23.46 3.30
C GLY A 559 30.64 22.63 4.49
N ILE A 560 29.78 21.78 5.08
CA ILE A 560 30.15 20.84 6.14
C ILE A 560 30.40 19.47 5.52
N THR A 561 31.62 18.95 5.64
CA THR A 561 31.97 17.60 5.18
C THR A 561 31.69 16.58 6.28
N ILE A 562 30.80 15.63 5.98
CA ILE A 562 30.43 14.51 6.84
C ILE A 562 31.15 13.28 6.29
N PRO A 563 32.10 12.69 7.03
CA PRO A 563 32.88 11.56 6.53
C PRO A 563 32.03 10.29 6.45
N LYS A 564 32.40 9.39 5.54
CA LYS A 564 31.79 8.06 5.43
C LYS A 564 31.83 7.35 6.79
N GLY A 565 30.71 6.75 7.19
CA GLY A 565 30.56 6.06 8.48
C GLY A 565 30.22 6.98 9.65
N ALA A 566 30.20 8.30 9.48
CA ALA A 566 29.79 9.20 10.55
C ALA A 566 28.31 9.06 10.88
N GLY A 567 28.00 9.02 12.18
CA GLY A 567 26.65 9.13 12.70
C GLY A 567 26.15 10.57 12.58
N VAL A 568 25.02 10.76 11.91
CA VAL A 568 24.33 12.06 11.79
C VAL A 568 23.05 11.97 12.62
N LEU A 569 23.03 12.68 13.74
CA LEU A 569 21.85 12.82 14.59
C LEU A 569 21.02 14.01 14.09
N ILE A 570 19.75 13.76 13.78
CA ILE A 570 18.79 14.80 13.39
C ILE A 570 17.98 15.15 14.64
N PRO A 571 18.15 16.37 15.20
CA PRO A 571 17.47 16.78 16.43
C PRO A 571 16.05 17.26 16.10
N ILE A 572 15.12 16.32 15.98
CA ILE A 572 13.73 16.56 15.56
C ILE A 572 13.05 17.64 16.42
N THR A 573 13.14 17.52 17.76
CA THR A 573 12.54 18.50 18.68
C THR A 573 13.12 19.89 18.50
N SER A 574 14.45 20.01 18.35
CA SER A 574 15.08 21.32 18.14
C SER A 574 14.65 21.97 16.83
N VAL A 575 14.51 21.19 15.75
CA VAL A 575 14.04 21.69 14.45
C VAL A 575 12.59 22.17 14.53
N MET A 576 11.72 21.46 15.27
CA MET A 576 10.30 21.80 15.41
C MET A 576 10.01 22.91 16.44
N MET A 577 11.01 23.25 17.26
CA MET A 577 10.96 24.37 18.21
C MET A 577 11.80 25.59 17.74
N ASP A 578 12.37 25.52 16.54
CA ASP A 578 13.17 26.61 15.98
C ASP A 578 12.28 27.80 15.60
N GLN A 579 12.58 28.97 16.16
CA GLN A 579 11.83 30.21 15.95
C GLN A 579 11.89 30.71 14.51
N GLU A 580 12.92 30.32 13.73
CA GLU A 580 13.02 30.63 12.30
C GLU A 580 11.90 29.96 11.50
N TYR A 581 11.57 28.72 11.82
CA TYR A 581 10.52 27.95 11.12
C TYR A 581 9.16 28.06 11.80
N PHE A 582 9.12 28.22 13.12
CA PHE A 582 7.90 28.27 13.92
C PHE A 582 7.93 29.48 14.87
N PRO A 583 7.42 30.64 14.42
CA PRO A 583 7.28 31.81 15.29
C PRO A 583 6.43 31.50 16.53
N ASP A 584 6.85 32.04 17.67
CA ASP A 584 6.32 31.71 19.00
C ASP A 584 6.25 30.18 19.25
N PRO A 585 7.40 29.48 19.24
CA PRO A 585 7.43 28.01 19.29
C PRO A 585 6.92 27.45 20.63
N ASP A 586 6.93 28.22 21.71
CA ASP A 586 6.44 27.81 23.03
C ASP A 586 4.91 27.97 23.19
N LYS A 587 4.24 28.61 22.23
CA LYS A 587 2.78 28.78 22.25
C LYS A 587 2.11 27.71 21.41
N PHE A 588 1.01 27.17 21.92
CA PHE A 588 0.14 26.24 21.20
C PHE A 588 -0.76 27.02 20.23
N ILE A 589 -0.40 27.05 18.94
CA ILE A 589 -1.10 27.81 17.89
C ILE A 589 -1.46 26.86 16.73
N PRO A 590 -2.60 26.15 16.80
CA PRO A 590 -3.06 25.28 15.71
C PRO A 590 -3.17 26.01 14.37
N GLU A 591 -3.58 27.29 14.37
CA GLU A 591 -3.81 28.11 13.19
C GLU A 591 -2.59 28.15 12.23
N ARG A 592 -1.37 27.92 12.73
CA ARG A 592 -0.16 27.87 11.89
C ARG A 592 -0.21 26.78 10.82
N PHE A 593 -0.99 25.71 11.07
CA PHE A 593 -1.19 24.59 10.16
C PHE A 593 -2.50 24.71 9.34
N TYR A 594 -3.29 25.78 9.51
CA TYR A 594 -4.63 25.87 8.91
C TYR A 594 -4.62 26.45 7.48
N GLU A 595 -3.81 27.49 7.23
CA GLU A 595 -3.76 28.20 5.94
C GLU A 595 -2.34 28.39 5.36
N GLY A 596 -1.31 27.85 6.02
CA GLY A 596 0.09 28.03 5.62
C GLY A 596 0.73 26.79 4.97
N SER A 597 1.65 27.02 4.02
CA SER A 597 2.61 26.00 3.58
C SER A 597 3.78 25.96 4.57
N ILE A 598 3.89 24.88 5.34
CA ILE A 598 5.04 24.67 6.23
C ILE A 598 6.13 23.95 5.45
N ASN A 599 7.37 24.39 5.65
CA ASN A 599 8.52 23.75 5.02
C ASN A 599 8.53 22.25 5.39
N PRO A 600 8.43 21.33 4.41
CA PRO A 600 8.33 19.90 4.69
C PRO A 600 9.51 19.31 5.47
N ILE A 601 10.67 19.97 5.46
CA ILE A 601 11.86 19.53 6.21
C ILE A 601 11.98 20.17 7.61
N SER A 602 11.12 21.13 7.95
CA SER A 602 11.05 21.68 9.33
C SER A 602 9.98 21.00 10.19
N PHE A 603 8.98 20.35 9.59
CA PHE A 603 7.98 19.56 10.31
C PHE A 603 8.24 18.05 10.16
N LEU A 604 8.88 17.44 11.17
CA LEU A 604 9.42 16.09 11.12
C LEU A 604 8.67 15.08 12.00
N ALA A 605 7.39 15.32 12.31
CA ALA A 605 6.59 14.47 13.21
C ALA A 605 6.54 12.99 12.79
N PHE A 606 6.59 12.72 11.48
CA PHE A 606 6.65 11.37 10.92
C PHE A 606 7.97 11.09 10.17
N GLY A 607 8.96 11.98 10.31
CA GLY A 607 10.18 12.00 9.50
C GLY A 607 9.97 12.57 8.09
N PHE A 608 10.98 12.41 7.24
CA PHE A 608 10.96 12.89 5.86
C PHE A 608 11.77 11.97 4.94
N GLY A 609 11.43 11.93 3.65
CA GLY A 609 12.14 11.16 2.62
C GLY A 609 11.86 9.65 2.64
N PRO A 610 12.76 8.81 2.09
CA PRO A 610 12.53 7.36 1.91
C PRO A 610 12.34 6.55 3.20
N ARG A 611 12.61 7.15 4.37
CA ARG A 611 12.44 6.56 5.71
C ARG A 611 11.32 7.24 6.49
N LEU A 612 10.37 7.90 5.80
CA LEU A 612 9.13 8.40 6.37
C LEU A 612 8.38 7.26 7.10
N CYS A 613 7.75 7.58 8.21
CA CYS A 613 7.00 6.63 9.02
C CYS A 613 5.96 5.87 8.18
N ILE A 614 6.12 4.55 8.11
CA ILE A 614 5.22 3.66 7.38
C ILE A 614 3.79 3.65 7.98
N GLY A 615 3.67 3.92 9.28
CA GLY A 615 2.41 3.95 10.03
C GLY A 615 1.66 5.28 9.99
N MET A 616 2.18 6.31 9.30
CA MET A 616 1.64 7.68 9.35
C MET A 616 0.13 7.76 9.09
N ARG A 617 -0.37 7.08 8.05
CA ARG A 617 -1.79 7.13 7.68
C ARG A 617 -2.69 6.45 8.71
N LEU A 618 -2.24 5.34 9.29
CA LEU A 618 -2.97 4.63 10.33
C LEU A 618 -3.03 5.46 11.61
N ALA A 619 -1.89 6.01 12.05
CA ALA A 619 -1.81 6.88 13.22
C ALA A 619 -2.68 8.13 13.07
N GLN A 620 -2.65 8.79 11.91
CA GLN A 620 -3.51 9.96 11.63
C GLN A 620 -4.99 9.62 11.73
N LEU A 621 -5.42 8.48 11.16
CA LEU A 621 -6.80 8.03 11.24
C LEU A 621 -7.21 7.70 12.68
N GLU A 622 -6.38 6.93 13.38
CA GLU A 622 -6.57 6.54 14.78
C GLU A 622 -6.75 7.78 15.68
N MET A 623 -5.83 8.75 15.58
CA MET A 623 -5.88 9.97 16.37
C MET A 623 -7.15 10.79 16.12
N LYS A 624 -7.53 10.94 14.84
CA LYS A 624 -8.74 11.67 14.47
C LYS A 624 -10.00 10.99 14.99
N MET A 625 -10.13 9.69 14.78
CA MET A 625 -11.29 8.92 15.21
C MET A 625 -11.42 8.98 16.74
N ALA A 626 -10.33 8.77 17.48
CA ALA A 626 -10.32 8.87 18.94
C ALA A 626 -10.81 10.26 19.40
N MET A 627 -10.24 11.34 18.86
CA MET A 627 -10.60 12.70 19.28
C MET A 627 -12.05 13.07 18.95
N VAL A 628 -12.56 12.68 17.77
CA VAL A 628 -13.97 12.94 17.42
C VAL A 628 -14.93 12.22 18.34
N HIS A 629 -14.66 10.94 18.65
CA HIS A 629 -15.51 10.16 19.54
C HIS A 629 -15.49 10.68 20.97
N VAL A 630 -14.30 11.00 21.49
CA VAL A 630 -14.14 11.48 22.87
C VAL A 630 -14.74 12.88 23.03
N LEU A 631 -14.41 13.83 22.15
CA LEU A 631 -14.81 15.23 22.34
C LEU A 631 -16.28 15.52 22.07
N ARG A 632 -17.00 14.64 21.37
CA ARG A 632 -18.45 14.71 21.27
C ARG A 632 -19.15 14.43 22.61
N ARG A 633 -18.54 13.62 23.48
CA ARG A 633 -19.15 13.15 24.74
C ARG A 633 -18.58 13.82 25.97
N VAL A 634 -17.28 14.12 25.95
CA VAL A 634 -16.58 14.68 27.11
C VAL A 634 -15.84 15.96 26.77
N LYS A 635 -15.65 16.77 27.80
CA LYS A 635 -14.80 17.95 27.79
C LYS A 635 -13.62 17.71 28.71
N PHE A 636 -12.40 17.86 28.19
CA PHE A 636 -11.19 17.80 29.01
C PHE A 636 -11.06 19.07 29.84
N VAL A 637 -10.67 18.91 31.10
CA VAL A 637 -10.52 19.96 32.10
C VAL A 637 -9.21 19.77 32.83
N LYS A 638 -8.45 20.86 32.98
CA LYS A 638 -7.23 20.91 33.79
C LYS A 638 -7.53 20.47 35.24
N THR A 639 -6.65 19.67 35.83
CA THR A 639 -6.65 19.41 37.28
C THR A 639 -5.72 20.39 38.00
N ASP A 640 -5.95 20.62 39.30
CA ASP A 640 -5.13 21.55 40.09
C ASP A 640 -3.65 21.14 40.16
N ASP A 641 -3.35 19.85 39.97
CA ASP A 641 -2.00 19.27 39.96
C ASP A 641 -1.39 19.13 38.55
N LEU A 642 -2.10 19.55 37.50
CA LEU A 642 -1.58 19.51 36.14
C LEU A 642 -0.53 20.62 35.93
N GLN A 643 0.70 20.23 35.62
CA GLN A 643 1.78 21.16 35.35
C GLN A 643 1.57 21.89 34.02
N ASP A 644 1.78 23.20 34.00
CA ASP A 644 1.76 24.01 32.77
C ASP A 644 2.96 23.71 31.84
N VAL A 645 4.04 23.16 32.40
CA VAL A 645 5.20 22.64 31.66
C VAL A 645 5.72 21.40 32.39
N PHE A 646 5.73 20.23 31.75
CA PHE A 646 6.28 18.99 32.31
C PHE A 646 7.71 18.75 31.81
N LYS A 647 8.53 18.08 32.63
CA LYS A 647 9.89 17.70 32.24
C LYS A 647 9.86 16.36 31.50
N ILE A 648 10.74 16.20 30.53
CA ILE A 648 10.95 14.93 29.84
C ILE A 648 11.93 14.08 30.66
N LYS A 649 11.65 12.78 30.76
CA LYS A 649 12.50 11.82 31.45
C LYS A 649 13.91 11.80 30.83
N PRO A 650 14.98 12.08 31.60
CA PRO A 650 16.35 12.07 31.08
C PRO A 650 16.75 10.69 30.54
N GLY A 651 17.50 10.66 29.43
CA GLY A 651 18.03 9.44 28.82
C GLY A 651 17.03 8.65 27.95
N SER A 652 15.79 9.11 27.81
CA SER A 652 14.80 8.48 26.94
C SER A 652 14.95 8.94 25.48
N VAL A 653 14.91 7.98 24.54
CA VAL A 653 14.81 8.27 23.09
C VAL A 653 13.45 8.88 22.75
N PHE A 654 12.42 8.53 23.53
CA PHE A 654 11.07 9.06 23.41
C PHE A 654 10.85 10.25 24.36
N ASN A 655 10.01 11.19 23.94
CA ASN A 655 9.47 12.20 24.86
C ASN A 655 8.45 11.55 25.77
N ILE A 656 8.94 11.05 26.90
CA ILE A 656 8.13 10.50 27.98
C ILE A 656 8.17 11.53 29.11
N PRO A 657 7.02 11.97 29.65
CA PRO A 657 7.02 12.89 30.77
C PRO A 657 7.63 12.21 32.01
N ASP A 658 8.29 12.99 32.86
CA ASP A 658 8.88 12.52 34.11
C ASP A 658 7.83 12.07 35.14
N ARG A 659 6.57 12.46 34.94
CA ARG A 659 5.40 12.10 35.74
C ARG A 659 4.20 11.78 34.85
N VAL A 660 3.27 10.99 35.38
CA VAL A 660 2.00 10.68 34.72
C VAL A 660 1.22 11.97 34.47
N ILE A 661 0.76 12.17 33.23
CA ILE A 661 -0.19 13.24 32.90
C ILE A 661 -1.58 12.75 33.27
N ALA A 662 -2.14 13.35 34.31
CA ALA A 662 -3.50 13.08 34.77
C ALA A 662 -4.38 14.31 34.50
N ILE A 663 -5.50 14.12 33.78
CA ILE A 663 -6.48 15.19 33.53
C ILE A 663 -7.84 14.81 34.11
N LYS A 664 -8.74 15.79 34.23
CA LYS A 664 -10.16 15.57 34.50
C LYS A 664 -10.94 15.65 33.20
N ALA A 665 -12.06 14.95 33.11
CA ALA A 665 -13.04 15.16 32.06
C ALA A 665 -14.44 15.31 32.67
N VAL A 666 -15.31 16.03 31.97
CA VAL A 666 -16.72 16.21 32.34
C VAL A 666 -17.59 15.83 31.14
N MET A 667 -18.79 15.29 31.40
CA MET A 667 -19.75 15.00 30.34
C MET A 667 -20.19 16.30 29.66
N ARG A 668 -20.36 16.27 28.33
CA ARG A 668 -21.02 17.33 27.58
C ARG A 668 -22.52 17.06 27.54
N ASP A 669 -23.33 18.10 27.63
CA ASP A 669 -24.79 17.98 27.52
C ASP A 669 -25.15 17.50 26.10
N VAL A 670 -25.61 16.26 26.00
CA VAL A 670 -26.09 15.68 24.74
C VAL A 670 -27.56 16.08 24.61
N VAL A 671 -27.92 16.86 23.59
CA VAL A 671 -29.33 17.06 23.24
C VAL A 671 -29.85 15.69 22.81
N ALA A 672 -30.70 15.08 23.64
CA ALA A 672 -31.39 13.86 23.30
C ALA A 672 -32.26 14.12 22.07
N THR A 673 -31.96 13.48 20.95
CA THR A 673 -32.92 13.30 19.86
C THR A 673 -33.07 11.80 19.62
N GLY A 674 -34.33 11.37 19.60
CA GLY A 674 -34.78 9.99 19.82
C GLY A 674 -34.74 9.07 18.62
#